data_AF-A0A917KX54-F1
#
_entry.id   AF-A0A917KX54-F1
#
_cell.length_a   1.000
_cell.length_b   1.000
_cell.length_c   1.000
_cell.angle_alpha   90.00
_cell.angle_beta   90.00
_cell.angle_gamma   90.00
#
_symmetry.space_group_name_H-M   'P 1'
#
loop_
_entity.id
_entity.type
_entity.pdbx_description
1 polymer ?
#
loop_
_entity_poly.entity_id
_entity_poly.type
_entity_poly.pdbx_seq_one_letter_code
_entity_poly.pdbx_strand_id
1 'polypeptide(L)'
;MRDLNDDPGRRAVAESIERGGGGLGVSELLAKVRAARGAGAVTGTGPGAGGGGGLGSGGLASEVPGPDAPAAEASGVEAPAADVPDQDPGPDAPAVDVPDQGPLGPDAPVPNAPFRHAPALDVAGLAVVIAAAAGRHLPAGHLAVDADFFDAGGTSVHAVELVAELEGEFGIEVDLDEVFADARPMTLARRWLPRLDPTHHRPDIAGSVPTRDGTLPDPASASVTTVPLPPTPLPASAENTAPASAPITALASAKGSALPIPAPRTPPAAPTGHEGPHTRARQEDLDRILADLALADRLPFADAPEPLPPRRLLLTGATGFLGSHMLLDLLRHSDAHVYCLVRADDEEAATARLGEQLRGYRLPWSSEVRRRVTVLPGDIRRPHLGLSDELWHRLAHELDSVVGVAAAVDFLRGYQSLRSSNVLGALTLAELAAAGRPKPLHHISSIAVFNEVGITSMGEDDPLAHVDRLISGYDQSKWAAEVALRRARDHGLVVTALRPGGIGGHTRTGAHNPLDLSSGLISAFGRFRTVPAFHCLNAAPVDWVSRVAVAAICEPDAWGFDYNLTGVPNTLDDVVRDMALGGMHVRVRDWDEWRTDTLARLDADPVPELAFLGRVLRNPTALKLVEATLKGPAAGGERTDALVAALGLPSAARYDARAQLKTFEKLADDGLARLPQKDDQPYLWFSETTEGTVGPVGAAAETPCSMALTLSIAGMYQLVKERRVDVTGEVSCTAIHPEPLTVERGDIWIRPEEGIPQQHGLRHQLLRYRLRLADADGGRWWLEGRKYARARRDLWRQTRALTVEIGREGEAASLLGEVVVPADSYVRDQIDGIKVDPRLTGQEKRAAKLTWLAWFGLEMGRGLVAPFARAAADLLDLRRTPTLSEHHR
;
A
#
# COMPACT_ATOMS: atom_id res chain seq x y z
N MET A 1 -19.31 16.15 26.89
CA MET A 1 -17.95 16.69 27.06
C MET A 1 -18.06 17.80 28.10
N ARG A 2 -17.07 17.93 28.99
CA ARG A 2 -17.16 18.58 30.32
C ARG A 2 -17.94 17.76 31.36
N ASP A 3 -17.49 17.95 32.60
CA ASP A 3 -18.03 17.58 33.91
C ASP A 3 -18.32 16.10 34.18
N LEU A 4 -17.25 15.33 34.43
CA LEU A 4 -17.10 14.41 35.57
C LEU A 4 -15.69 13.78 35.56
N ASN A 5 -14.80 14.30 36.40
CA ASN A 5 -13.50 13.70 36.73
C ASN A 5 -13.24 13.86 38.23
N ASP A 6 -12.24 13.16 38.77
CA ASP A 6 -11.84 13.09 40.20
C ASP A 6 -12.58 12.06 41.08
N ASP A 7 -12.32 10.78 40.80
CA ASP A 7 -12.37 9.68 41.78
C ASP A 7 -10.95 9.08 41.93
N PRO A 8 -10.16 9.49 42.94
CA PRO A 8 -8.79 9.01 43.13
C PRO A 8 -8.68 7.50 43.33
N GLY A 9 -9.74 6.85 43.83
CA GLY A 9 -9.76 5.41 44.10
C GLY A 9 -9.70 4.57 42.82
N ARG A 10 -10.18 5.08 41.69
CA ARG A 10 -10.14 4.36 40.41
C ARG A 10 -8.77 4.37 39.75
N ARG A 11 -8.02 5.46 39.92
CA ARG A 11 -6.71 5.65 39.29
C ARG A 11 -5.69 4.65 39.83
N ALA A 12 -5.65 4.46 41.15
CA ALA A 12 -4.81 3.46 41.81
C ALA A 12 -5.14 2.00 41.44
N VAL A 13 -6.38 1.71 41.03
CA VAL A 13 -6.77 0.35 40.55
C VAL A 13 -6.31 0.12 39.12
N ALA A 14 -6.36 1.13 38.25
CA ALA A 14 -5.82 1.03 36.88
C ALA A 14 -4.28 0.86 36.90
N GLU A 15 -3.57 1.69 37.65
CA GLU A 15 -2.09 1.64 37.76
C GLU A 15 -1.58 0.32 38.38
N SER A 16 -2.44 -0.39 39.13
CA SER A 16 -2.16 -1.72 39.69
C SER A 16 -2.44 -2.88 38.72
N ILE A 17 -3.08 -2.64 37.57
CA ILE A 17 -3.37 -3.64 36.51
C ILE A 17 -2.33 -3.55 35.38
N GLU A 18 -1.84 -2.35 35.05
CA GLU A 18 -0.87 -2.13 33.97
C GLU A 18 0.55 -2.62 34.31
N ARG A 19 0.93 -2.66 35.60
CA ARG A 19 2.22 -3.21 36.05
C ARG A 19 2.13 -4.71 36.30
N GLY A 20 2.10 -5.49 35.22
CA GLY A 20 1.90 -6.94 35.25
C GLY A 20 2.88 -7.68 36.16
N GLY A 21 2.36 -8.37 37.19
CA GLY A 21 3.16 -9.16 38.11
C GLY A 21 2.35 -10.20 38.90
N GLY A 22 2.55 -11.48 38.60
CA GLY A 22 2.35 -12.59 39.53
C GLY A 22 0.93 -12.90 40.04
N GLY A 23 0.13 -13.59 39.22
CA GLY A 23 -0.88 -14.57 39.63
C GLY A 23 -1.76 -14.30 40.87
N LEU A 24 -2.94 -13.70 40.65
CA LEU A 24 -4.06 -13.69 41.60
C LEU A 24 -5.34 -14.26 40.95
N GLY A 25 -6.14 -14.98 41.73
CA GLY A 25 -7.34 -15.66 41.23
C GLY A 25 -8.58 -14.76 41.14
N VAL A 26 -9.44 -15.01 40.15
CA VAL A 26 -10.70 -14.27 39.89
C VAL A 26 -11.57 -14.15 41.17
N SER A 27 -11.55 -15.17 42.02
CA SER A 27 -12.24 -15.22 43.32
C SER A 27 -11.87 -14.07 44.26
N GLU A 28 -10.60 -13.70 44.36
CA GLU A 28 -10.11 -12.62 45.24
C GLU A 28 -10.38 -11.24 44.65
N LEU A 29 -10.33 -11.12 43.33
CA LEU A 29 -10.72 -9.90 42.61
C LEU A 29 -12.18 -9.55 42.92
N LEU A 30 -13.08 -10.54 42.88
CA LEU A 30 -14.49 -10.40 43.22
C LEU A 30 -14.73 -10.12 44.72
N ALA A 31 -13.86 -10.60 45.62
CA ALA A 31 -13.93 -10.26 47.04
C ALA A 31 -13.60 -8.79 47.30
N LYS A 32 -12.52 -8.25 46.69
CA LYS A 32 -12.13 -6.84 46.81
C LYS A 32 -13.21 -5.89 46.23
N VAL A 33 -13.81 -6.24 45.09
CA VAL A 33 -14.92 -5.46 44.48
C VAL A 33 -16.17 -5.45 45.35
N ARG A 34 -16.44 -6.49 46.16
CA ARG A 34 -17.56 -6.52 47.11
C ARG A 34 -17.30 -5.64 48.34
N ALA A 35 -16.08 -5.63 48.87
CA ALA A 35 -15.71 -4.76 49.99
C ALA A 35 -15.89 -3.26 49.65
N ALA A 36 -15.53 -2.85 48.42
CA ALA A 36 -15.66 -1.47 47.94
C ALA A 36 -17.11 -0.95 47.76
N ARG A 37 -18.13 -1.79 47.91
CA ARG A 37 -19.56 -1.41 47.83
C ARG A 37 -20.26 -1.35 49.19
N GLY A 38 -19.53 -1.53 50.29
CA GLY A 38 -20.08 -1.76 51.63
C GLY A 38 -20.23 -0.55 52.56
N ALA A 39 -20.15 0.70 52.08
CA ALA A 39 -20.28 1.89 52.93
C ALA A 39 -20.91 3.09 52.18
N GLY A 40 -21.87 3.77 52.81
CA GLY A 40 -22.44 5.04 52.35
C GLY A 40 -23.96 5.06 52.10
N ALA A 41 -24.77 5.19 53.14
CA ALA A 41 -26.20 5.50 53.07
C ALA A 41 -26.70 6.12 54.40
N VAL A 42 -27.87 6.81 54.35
CA VAL A 42 -28.56 7.52 55.47
C VAL A 42 -27.86 8.84 55.89
N THR A 43 -28.49 10.02 56.04
CA THR A 43 -29.89 10.55 55.89
C THR A 43 -30.03 11.43 54.62
N GLY A 44 -31.14 12.14 54.29
CA GLY A 44 -32.54 12.11 54.74
C GLY A 44 -33.27 13.50 54.79
N THR A 45 -34.57 13.50 54.47
CA THR A 45 -35.61 14.57 54.67
C THR A 45 -35.49 15.95 53.97
N GLY A 46 -36.59 16.40 53.32
CA GLY A 46 -36.83 17.78 52.83
C GLY A 46 -37.63 18.65 53.84
N PRO A 47 -38.49 19.64 53.46
CA PRO A 47 -39.11 19.90 52.14
C PRO A 47 -39.08 21.39 51.64
N GLY A 48 -39.78 21.71 50.53
CA GLY A 48 -40.05 23.08 50.05
C GLY A 48 -40.87 23.09 48.73
N ALA A 49 -41.65 24.15 48.44
CA ALA A 49 -42.61 24.16 47.31
C ALA A 49 -42.92 25.56 46.72
N GLY A 50 -43.46 25.58 45.48
CA GLY A 50 -43.99 26.76 44.75
C GLY A 50 -43.02 27.35 43.69
N GLY A 51 -43.47 27.97 42.60
CA GLY A 51 -44.84 28.08 42.07
C GLY A 51 -44.99 29.17 40.98
N GLY A 52 -45.75 28.92 39.90
CA GLY A 52 -45.98 29.84 38.76
C GLY A 52 -44.83 29.89 37.74
N GLY A 53 -45.02 30.14 36.43
CA GLY A 53 -46.22 30.47 35.65
C GLY A 53 -46.17 31.93 35.13
N GLY A 54 -46.38 32.24 33.84
CA GLY A 54 -46.71 31.40 32.67
C GLY A 54 -46.93 32.28 31.42
N LEU A 55 -47.75 31.82 30.46
CA LEU A 55 -48.16 32.49 29.20
C LEU A 55 -47.05 32.56 28.11
N GLY A 56 -47.32 32.30 26.81
CA GLY A 56 -48.58 31.83 26.20
C GLY A 56 -48.46 31.40 24.73
N SER A 57 -49.48 30.65 24.28
CA SER A 57 -49.86 30.38 22.87
C SER A 57 -49.88 31.63 21.98
N GLY A 58 -49.78 31.58 20.64
CA GLY A 58 -49.81 30.54 19.59
C GLY A 58 -49.93 31.28 18.22
N GLY A 59 -50.11 30.72 17.02
CA GLY A 59 -50.17 29.34 16.50
C GLY A 59 -50.91 29.33 15.13
N LEU A 60 -50.64 28.34 14.24
CA LEU A 60 -51.33 28.07 12.96
C LEU A 60 -51.13 29.12 11.82
N ALA A 61 -51.21 28.80 10.51
CA ALA A 61 -51.17 27.54 9.74
C ALA A 61 -50.96 27.83 8.22
N SER A 62 -50.99 26.78 7.38
CA SER A 62 -51.23 26.76 5.91
C SER A 62 -50.15 27.38 4.97
N GLU A 63 -50.08 27.08 3.66
CA GLU A 63 -50.17 25.80 2.92
C GLU A 63 -49.47 25.96 1.54
N VAL A 64 -49.32 24.86 0.79
CA VAL A 64 -48.75 24.87 -0.57
C VAL A 64 -49.86 24.91 -1.63
N PRO A 65 -49.67 25.67 -2.73
CA PRO A 65 -50.04 25.15 -4.04
C PRO A 65 -49.02 25.44 -5.15
N GLY A 66 -48.88 24.48 -6.09
CA GLY A 66 -48.58 24.76 -7.51
C GLY A 66 -49.89 24.77 -8.32
N PRO A 67 -49.89 24.71 -9.67
CA PRO A 67 -48.80 24.28 -10.56
C PRO A 67 -48.65 25.15 -11.86
N ASP A 68 -48.23 24.52 -12.95
CA ASP A 68 -48.33 24.92 -14.38
C ASP A 68 -47.33 25.94 -14.98
N ALA A 69 -47.28 25.96 -16.33
CA ALA A 69 -46.12 26.35 -17.14
C ALA A 69 -46.49 27.29 -18.34
N PRO A 70 -45.96 27.11 -19.58
CA PRO A 70 -44.69 27.67 -20.05
C PRO A 70 -44.79 28.73 -21.18
N ALA A 71 -43.76 29.57 -21.33
CA ALA A 71 -43.49 30.43 -22.50
C ALA A 71 -42.04 31.01 -22.44
N ALA A 72 -41.46 31.68 -23.45
CA ALA A 72 -41.38 31.46 -24.90
C ALA A 72 -40.46 32.55 -25.53
N GLU A 73 -39.71 32.19 -26.59
CA GLU A 73 -39.16 33.04 -27.68
C GLU A 73 -38.49 34.41 -27.42
N ALA A 74 -37.18 34.50 -27.73
CA ALA A 74 -36.57 35.44 -28.71
C ALA A 74 -35.10 34.98 -28.96
N SER A 75 -34.58 34.60 -30.13
CA SER A 75 -34.70 35.01 -31.55
C SER A 75 -33.68 36.08 -32.01
N GLY A 76 -32.57 35.60 -32.62
CA GLY A 76 -31.72 36.35 -33.55
C GLY A 76 -30.44 37.02 -32.98
N VAL A 77 -29.47 37.41 -33.81
CA VAL A 77 -29.27 37.09 -35.25
C VAL A 77 -27.81 37.37 -35.67
N GLU A 78 -27.30 36.55 -36.61
CA GLU A 78 -26.13 36.75 -37.50
C GLU A 78 -24.73 37.12 -36.96
N ALA A 79 -23.72 36.82 -37.78
CA ALA A 79 -22.35 37.32 -37.70
C ALA A 79 -22.11 38.34 -38.84
N PRO A 80 -20.97 39.04 -38.83
CA PRO A 80 -20.30 39.33 -40.10
C PRO A 80 -18.82 38.90 -40.09
N ALA A 81 -18.23 38.88 -41.29
CA ALA A 81 -16.81 38.67 -41.53
C ALA A 81 -16.15 39.94 -42.10
N ALA A 82 -14.87 39.82 -42.51
CA ALA A 82 -13.98 40.88 -43.01
C ALA A 82 -13.42 41.81 -41.90
N ASP A 83 -12.25 42.45 -42.07
CA ASP A 83 -11.38 42.49 -43.26
C ASP A 83 -9.87 42.55 -42.90
N VAL A 84 -9.02 42.39 -43.91
CA VAL A 84 -7.55 42.45 -43.82
C VAL A 84 -7.03 43.89 -44.03
N PRO A 85 -5.93 44.27 -43.35
CA PRO A 85 -4.97 45.20 -43.95
C PRO A 85 -3.57 44.58 -44.07
N ASP A 86 -2.99 44.71 -45.26
CA ASP A 86 -1.64 44.30 -45.63
C ASP A 86 -0.64 45.48 -45.46
N GLN A 87 0.55 45.21 -44.92
CA GLN A 87 1.71 46.09 -45.13
C GLN A 87 3.07 45.44 -44.81
N ASP A 88 3.93 45.47 -45.82
CA ASP A 88 5.38 45.18 -45.84
C ASP A 88 6.15 46.08 -44.83
N PRO A 89 7.33 45.65 -44.33
CA PRO A 89 8.53 46.07 -45.06
C PRO A 89 9.67 45.03 -45.16
N GLY A 90 10.35 45.08 -46.31
CA GLY A 90 11.61 44.41 -46.62
C GLY A 90 12.87 44.93 -45.91
N PRO A 91 14.07 44.47 -46.33
CA PRO A 91 15.07 43.99 -45.37
C PRO A 91 16.45 44.68 -45.43
N ASP A 92 17.33 44.37 -44.46
CA ASP A 92 18.78 44.60 -44.62
C ASP A 92 19.66 43.61 -43.79
N ALA A 93 20.51 42.85 -44.50
CA ALA A 93 21.74 42.14 -44.08
C ALA A 93 21.78 41.14 -42.88
N PRO A 94 22.76 40.20 -42.85
CA PRO A 94 23.25 39.35 -43.94
C PRO A 94 23.31 37.84 -43.57
N ALA A 95 23.53 36.97 -44.56
CA ALA A 95 23.50 35.51 -44.40
C ALA A 95 24.86 34.86 -44.02
N VAL A 96 24.80 33.59 -43.59
CA VAL A 96 25.90 32.62 -43.58
C VAL A 96 25.39 31.33 -44.24
N ASP A 97 26.13 30.77 -45.20
CA ASP A 97 25.69 29.65 -46.01
C ASP A 97 25.58 28.30 -45.25
N VAL A 98 24.53 27.55 -45.58
CA VAL A 98 24.46 26.09 -45.42
C VAL A 98 24.03 25.51 -46.78
N PRO A 99 24.78 24.58 -47.39
CA PRO A 99 24.50 24.12 -48.75
C PRO A 99 23.26 23.22 -48.83
N ASP A 100 22.46 23.46 -49.86
CA ASP A 100 21.22 22.76 -50.21
C ASP A 100 21.42 21.27 -50.55
N GLN A 101 20.52 20.42 -50.06
CA GLN A 101 20.15 19.16 -50.71
C GLN A 101 18.62 19.01 -50.67
N GLY A 102 18.01 19.05 -51.86
CA GLY A 102 16.56 19.00 -52.04
C GLY A 102 15.90 17.65 -51.69
N PRO A 103 14.56 17.60 -51.69
CA PRO A 103 13.80 16.47 -51.16
C PRO A 103 13.88 15.21 -52.06
N LEU A 104 14.33 14.10 -51.46
CA LEU A 104 14.17 12.77 -52.04
C LEU A 104 12.77 12.21 -51.71
N GLY A 105 12.11 11.66 -52.73
CA GLY A 105 10.74 11.15 -52.63
C GLY A 105 10.62 9.76 -51.98
N PRO A 106 9.38 9.32 -51.66
CA PRO A 106 9.13 8.04 -51.01
C PRO A 106 9.16 6.88 -52.01
N ASP A 107 10.36 6.37 -52.32
CA ASP A 107 10.61 4.97 -52.69
C ASP A 107 12.14 4.73 -52.82
N ALA A 108 12.75 4.24 -51.74
CA ALA A 108 14.13 3.73 -51.74
C ALA A 108 14.19 2.43 -50.92
N PRO A 109 14.71 1.32 -51.47
CA PRO A 109 14.64 0.02 -50.80
C PRO A 109 15.60 -0.05 -49.60
N VAL A 110 15.05 -0.44 -48.44
CA VAL A 110 15.85 -0.77 -47.25
C VAL A 110 16.80 -1.93 -47.59
N PRO A 111 18.12 -1.82 -47.35
CA PRO A 111 19.10 -2.84 -47.74
C PRO A 111 19.04 -4.05 -46.79
N ASN A 112 18.09 -4.94 -47.06
CA ASN A 112 17.85 -6.14 -46.27
C ASN A 112 18.93 -7.23 -46.57
N ALA A 113 20.10 -7.07 -45.96
CA ALA A 113 21.24 -7.99 -46.10
C ALA A 113 21.98 -8.15 -44.75
N PRO A 114 22.20 -9.38 -44.25
CA PRO A 114 22.84 -9.60 -42.96
C PRO A 114 24.31 -9.18 -43.00
N PHE A 115 24.78 -8.49 -41.95
CA PHE A 115 26.13 -7.93 -41.83
C PHE A 115 27.24 -8.96 -42.10
N ARG A 116 27.77 -8.94 -43.33
CA ARG A 116 29.02 -9.63 -43.71
C ARG A 116 29.90 -8.64 -44.47
N HIS A 117 30.99 -8.23 -43.83
CA HIS A 117 31.93 -7.19 -44.26
C HIS A 117 31.46 -5.72 -44.10
N ALA A 118 31.04 -5.36 -42.89
CA ALA A 118 31.32 -4.01 -42.39
C ALA A 118 32.83 -3.87 -42.06
N PRO A 119 33.41 -2.65 -42.02
CA PRO A 119 34.68 -2.43 -41.33
C PRO A 119 34.54 -2.83 -39.85
N ALA A 120 35.65 -3.16 -39.19
CA ALA A 120 35.63 -3.49 -37.77
C ALA A 120 35.14 -2.28 -36.96
N LEU A 121 33.89 -2.35 -36.47
CA LEU A 121 33.27 -1.33 -35.63
C LEU A 121 34.05 -1.25 -34.33
N ASP A 122 34.72 -0.11 -34.11
CA ASP A 122 35.24 0.21 -32.80
C ASP A 122 34.11 0.57 -31.83
N VAL A 123 34.46 0.76 -30.56
CA VAL A 123 33.52 1.11 -29.49
C VAL A 123 32.72 2.39 -29.80
N ALA A 124 33.31 3.37 -30.49
CA ALA A 124 32.62 4.62 -30.80
C ALA A 124 31.62 4.44 -31.95
N GLY A 125 32.00 3.74 -33.01
CA GLY A 125 31.10 3.40 -34.12
C GLY A 125 29.92 2.54 -33.65
N LEU A 126 30.17 1.53 -32.82
CA LEU A 126 29.13 0.69 -32.22
C LEU A 126 28.21 1.50 -31.28
N ALA A 127 28.77 2.42 -30.49
CA ALA A 127 27.97 3.30 -29.64
C ALA A 127 27.06 4.24 -30.45
N VAL A 128 27.47 4.69 -31.64
CA VAL A 128 26.61 5.47 -32.55
C VAL A 128 25.46 4.63 -33.10
N VAL A 129 25.68 3.36 -33.46
CA VAL A 129 24.61 2.45 -33.88
C VAL A 129 23.60 2.23 -32.75
N ILE A 130 24.07 1.92 -31.55
CA ILE A 130 23.20 1.71 -30.37
C ILE A 130 22.46 3.00 -30.00
N ALA A 131 23.08 4.18 -30.12
CA ALA A 131 22.45 5.48 -29.87
C ALA A 131 21.35 5.81 -30.91
N ALA A 132 21.55 5.46 -32.17
CA ALA A 132 20.55 5.64 -33.22
C ALA A 132 19.33 4.72 -33.00
N ALA A 133 19.57 3.44 -32.68
CA ALA A 133 18.52 2.49 -32.31
C ALA A 133 17.74 2.99 -31.08
N ALA A 134 18.43 3.29 -29.97
CA ALA A 134 17.83 3.82 -28.75
C ALA A 134 17.04 5.12 -28.99
N GLY A 135 17.51 5.99 -29.89
CA GLY A 135 16.82 7.22 -30.30
C GLY A 135 15.40 7.00 -30.83
N ARG A 136 15.16 5.89 -31.55
CA ARG A 136 13.83 5.56 -32.12
C ARG A 136 12.75 5.34 -31.05
N HIS A 137 13.13 4.99 -29.83
CA HIS A 137 12.22 4.69 -28.71
C HIS A 137 12.14 5.82 -27.67
N LEU A 138 12.60 7.03 -28.00
CA LEU A 138 12.62 8.19 -27.10
C LEU A 138 11.71 9.32 -27.59
N PRO A 139 11.06 10.07 -26.68
CA PRO A 139 10.22 11.21 -27.08
C PRO A 139 10.94 12.30 -27.89
N ALA A 140 12.27 12.38 -27.77
CA ALA A 140 13.12 13.32 -28.51
C ALA A 140 13.61 12.77 -29.87
N GLY A 141 13.37 11.50 -30.20
CA GLY A 141 13.83 10.85 -31.44
C GLY A 141 15.34 10.62 -31.55
N HIS A 142 16.12 10.92 -30.51
CA HIS A 142 17.59 10.79 -30.51
C HIS A 142 18.14 10.53 -29.11
N LEU A 143 19.35 9.93 -29.04
CA LEU A 143 20.15 9.75 -27.83
C LEU A 143 21.61 10.13 -28.12
N ALA A 144 22.30 10.73 -27.15
CA ALA A 144 23.75 10.94 -27.23
C ALA A 144 24.49 9.70 -26.71
N VAL A 145 25.66 9.37 -27.27
CA VAL A 145 26.37 8.10 -26.98
C VAL A 145 26.72 7.88 -25.49
N ASP A 146 26.89 8.95 -24.72
CA ASP A 146 27.18 8.92 -23.28
C ASP A 146 25.95 9.25 -22.39
N ALA A 147 24.77 9.49 -22.98
CA ALA A 147 23.53 9.75 -22.25
C ALA A 147 22.81 8.44 -21.91
N ASP A 148 22.29 8.32 -20.69
CA ASP A 148 21.52 7.15 -20.26
C ASP A 148 20.10 7.21 -20.87
N PHE A 149 19.71 6.11 -21.52
CA PHE A 149 18.43 5.96 -22.20
C PHE A 149 17.22 6.28 -21.32
N PHE A 150 17.22 5.82 -20.06
CA PHE A 150 16.11 6.05 -19.15
C PHE A 150 16.06 7.51 -18.67
N ASP A 151 17.22 8.16 -18.51
CA ASP A 151 17.26 9.59 -18.22
C ASP A 151 16.81 10.47 -19.41
N ALA A 152 16.96 9.99 -20.65
CA ALA A 152 16.41 10.62 -21.85
C ALA A 152 14.89 10.37 -22.05
N GLY A 153 14.24 9.62 -21.15
CA GLY A 153 12.79 9.34 -21.19
C GLY A 153 12.43 7.92 -21.64
N GLY A 154 13.41 7.04 -21.83
CA GLY A 154 13.17 5.62 -22.10
C GLY A 154 12.49 4.92 -20.92
N THR A 155 11.63 3.95 -21.21
CA THR A 155 10.91 3.16 -20.20
C THR A 155 11.43 1.72 -20.14
N SER A 156 11.03 0.97 -19.11
CA SER A 156 11.27 -0.49 -19.05
C SER A 156 10.42 -1.31 -20.04
N VAL A 157 9.59 -0.67 -20.87
CA VAL A 157 9.02 -1.27 -22.10
C VAL A 157 9.96 -1.00 -23.27
N HIS A 158 10.35 0.28 -23.46
CA HIS A 158 11.24 0.71 -24.54
C HIS A 158 12.61 0.02 -24.49
N ALA A 159 13.09 -0.38 -23.30
CA ALA A 159 14.32 -1.15 -23.15
C ALA A 159 14.22 -2.58 -23.72
N VAL A 160 13.03 -3.20 -23.68
CA VAL A 160 12.77 -4.52 -24.29
C VAL A 160 12.68 -4.38 -25.81
N GLU A 161 12.00 -3.33 -26.27
CA GLU A 161 11.88 -2.99 -27.69
C GLU A 161 13.26 -2.69 -28.30
N LEU A 162 14.12 -1.94 -27.58
CA LEU A 162 15.51 -1.71 -27.95
C LEU A 162 16.36 -2.99 -28.01
N VAL A 163 16.24 -3.90 -27.03
CA VAL A 163 16.99 -5.18 -27.08
C VAL A 163 16.58 -6.02 -28.29
N ALA A 164 15.28 -6.13 -28.56
CA ALA A 164 14.76 -6.87 -29.72
C ALA A 164 15.18 -6.23 -31.06
N GLU A 165 15.29 -4.90 -31.13
CA GLU A 165 15.78 -4.16 -32.30
C GLU A 165 17.30 -4.34 -32.49
N LEU A 166 18.08 -4.29 -31.41
CA LEU A 166 19.53 -4.53 -31.43
C LEU A 166 19.87 -5.96 -31.91
N GLU A 167 19.15 -6.96 -31.43
CA GLU A 167 19.27 -8.34 -31.91
C GLU A 167 18.79 -8.47 -33.37
N GLY A 168 17.59 -7.98 -33.69
CA GLY A 168 16.92 -8.22 -34.97
C GLY A 168 17.43 -7.45 -36.18
N GLU A 169 17.84 -6.18 -36.02
CA GLU A 169 18.32 -5.33 -37.12
C GLU A 169 19.86 -5.35 -37.23
N PHE A 170 20.57 -5.50 -36.11
CA PHE A 170 22.04 -5.36 -36.06
C PHE A 170 22.80 -6.62 -35.62
N GLY A 171 22.13 -7.65 -35.09
CA GLY A 171 22.78 -8.85 -34.57
C GLY A 171 23.54 -8.62 -33.25
N ILE A 172 23.17 -7.59 -32.49
CA ILE A 172 23.83 -7.17 -31.25
C ILE A 172 23.09 -7.81 -30.07
N GLU A 173 23.46 -9.05 -29.71
CA GLU A 173 22.94 -9.76 -28.53
C GLU A 173 23.37 -9.06 -27.21
N VAL A 174 22.49 -8.23 -26.64
CA VAL A 174 22.67 -7.57 -25.33
C VAL A 174 21.65 -8.14 -24.34
N ASP A 175 22.09 -8.55 -23.15
CA ASP A 175 21.16 -8.96 -22.10
C ASP A 175 20.40 -7.74 -21.55
N LEU A 176 19.10 -7.89 -21.32
CA LEU A 176 18.25 -6.88 -20.71
C LEU A 176 18.75 -6.48 -19.30
N ASP A 177 19.38 -7.40 -18.55
CA ASP A 177 20.05 -7.12 -17.26
C ASP A 177 21.37 -6.31 -17.41
N GLU A 178 21.87 -6.11 -18.62
CA GLU A 178 22.96 -5.15 -18.92
C GLU A 178 22.43 -3.78 -19.30
N VAL A 179 21.37 -3.73 -20.14
CA VAL A 179 20.69 -2.48 -20.49
C VAL A 179 20.10 -1.83 -19.24
N PHE A 180 19.41 -2.59 -18.39
CA PHE A 180 18.90 -2.04 -17.14
C PHE A 180 20.01 -1.54 -16.19
N ALA A 181 21.20 -2.16 -16.21
CA ALA A 181 22.29 -1.74 -15.34
C ALA A 181 22.88 -0.38 -15.75
N ASP A 182 23.20 -0.22 -17.03
CA ASP A 182 23.72 1.04 -17.59
C ASP A 182 23.37 1.12 -19.09
N ALA A 183 22.35 1.89 -19.44
CA ALA A 183 21.80 1.95 -20.80
C ALA A 183 22.50 2.98 -21.69
N ARG A 184 23.68 3.47 -21.31
CA ARG A 184 24.48 4.36 -22.15
C ARG A 184 25.02 3.58 -23.35
N PRO A 185 24.78 4.03 -24.60
CA PRO A 185 25.30 3.36 -25.80
C PRO A 185 26.80 3.06 -25.75
N MET A 186 27.59 3.99 -25.19
CA MET A 186 29.03 3.83 -24.94
C MET A 186 29.37 2.71 -23.95
N THR A 187 28.56 2.47 -22.92
CA THR A 187 28.76 1.33 -22.00
C THR A 187 28.36 0.02 -22.66
N LEU A 188 27.21 -0.03 -23.34
CA LEU A 188 26.73 -1.22 -24.03
C LEU A 188 27.72 -1.67 -25.12
N ALA A 189 28.24 -0.73 -25.91
CA ALA A 189 29.30 -1.00 -26.88
C ALA A 189 30.58 -1.58 -26.24
N ARG A 190 31.00 -1.09 -25.07
CA ARG A 190 32.17 -1.60 -24.33
C ARG A 190 31.96 -2.99 -23.74
N ARG A 191 30.75 -3.32 -23.28
CA ARG A 191 30.41 -4.66 -22.75
C ARG A 191 30.24 -5.69 -23.85
N TRP A 192 29.69 -5.29 -25.00
CA TRP A 192 29.40 -6.19 -26.12
C TRP A 192 30.62 -6.48 -27.00
N LEU A 193 31.39 -5.47 -27.42
CA LEU A 193 32.46 -5.64 -28.41
C LEU A 193 33.52 -6.71 -28.06
N PRO A 194 33.94 -6.90 -26.78
CA PRO A 194 34.87 -7.98 -26.42
C PRO A 194 34.32 -9.40 -26.64
N ARG A 195 32.99 -9.58 -26.77
CA ARG A 195 32.37 -10.89 -27.05
C ARG A 195 32.65 -11.39 -28.47
N LEU A 196 33.06 -10.51 -29.38
CA LEU A 196 33.47 -10.87 -30.74
C LEU A 196 34.88 -11.46 -30.82
N ASP A 197 35.70 -11.39 -29.76
CA ASP A 197 37.04 -11.98 -29.74
C ASP A 197 36.98 -13.42 -29.18
N PRO A 198 37.20 -14.47 -30.01
CA PRO A 198 37.13 -15.86 -29.57
C PRO A 198 38.26 -16.27 -28.61
N THR A 199 39.23 -15.40 -28.32
CA THR A 199 40.33 -15.69 -27.38
C THR A 199 39.95 -15.53 -25.90
N HIS A 200 38.82 -14.89 -25.58
CA HIS A 200 38.42 -14.55 -24.20
C HIS A 200 37.34 -15.46 -23.58
N HIS A 201 36.98 -16.58 -24.23
CA HIS A 201 36.00 -17.54 -23.69
C HIS A 201 36.53 -18.96 -23.52
N ARG A 202 37.38 -19.13 -22.49
CA ARG A 202 37.56 -20.41 -21.77
C ARG A 202 37.71 -20.16 -20.27
N PRO A 203 36.76 -20.63 -19.44
CA PRO A 203 37.04 -20.90 -18.03
C PRO A 203 38.06 -22.03 -17.92
N ASP A 204 39.00 -21.91 -16.97
CA ASP A 204 40.05 -22.91 -16.78
C ASP A 204 39.50 -24.20 -16.14
N ILE A 205 39.16 -25.19 -16.97
CA ILE A 205 38.93 -26.57 -16.56
C ILE A 205 40.08 -27.43 -17.10
N ALA A 206 41.23 -27.35 -16.42
CA ALA A 206 42.41 -28.18 -16.67
C ALA A 206 42.24 -29.63 -16.19
N GLY A 207 41.11 -30.26 -16.55
CA GLY A 207 40.80 -31.67 -16.26
C GLY A 207 41.32 -32.58 -17.36
N SER A 208 42.54 -33.11 -17.19
CA SER A 208 43.14 -34.03 -18.17
C SER A 208 42.37 -35.35 -18.27
N VAL A 209 41.85 -35.66 -19.47
CA VAL A 209 41.25 -36.96 -19.78
C VAL A 209 42.35 -37.88 -20.34
N PRO A 210 42.72 -38.97 -19.65
CA PRO A 210 43.71 -39.91 -20.17
C PRO A 210 43.09 -40.82 -21.24
N THR A 211 43.79 -41.00 -22.35
CA THR A 211 43.49 -42.06 -23.32
C THR A 211 43.72 -43.43 -22.71
N ARG A 212 42.84 -44.40 -23.00
CA ARG A 212 42.77 -45.69 -22.33
C ARG A 212 43.12 -46.83 -23.29
N ASP A 213 44.32 -47.40 -23.13
CA ASP A 213 44.65 -48.72 -23.66
C ASP A 213 45.80 -49.36 -22.87
N GLY A 214 45.87 -50.69 -22.81
CA GLY A 214 47.01 -51.44 -22.23
C GLY A 214 46.83 -52.09 -20.84
N THR A 215 46.38 -53.34 -20.83
CA THR A 215 46.73 -54.44 -19.88
C THR A 215 46.64 -54.29 -18.34
N LEU A 216 45.74 -55.09 -17.77
CA LEU A 216 45.72 -55.64 -16.38
C LEU A 216 46.93 -56.60 -16.15
N PRO A 217 47.40 -56.88 -14.89
CA PRO A 217 46.59 -57.60 -13.88
C PRO A 217 46.82 -57.36 -12.35
N ASP A 218 45.72 -57.43 -11.58
CA ASP A 218 45.46 -58.19 -10.33
C ASP A 218 46.42 -58.19 -9.08
N PRO A 219 45.94 -58.60 -7.87
CA PRO A 219 46.32 -57.90 -6.63
C PRO A 219 46.94 -58.71 -5.48
N ALA A 220 47.76 -58.05 -4.66
CA ALA A 220 48.27 -58.45 -3.35
C ALA A 220 48.84 -57.19 -2.62
N SER A 221 48.96 -57.08 -1.29
CA SER A 221 48.60 -57.93 -0.15
C SER A 221 48.36 -57.05 1.11
N ALA A 222 47.86 -57.63 2.20
CA ALA A 222 47.37 -56.88 3.38
C ALA A 222 48.42 -56.56 4.49
N SER A 223 47.98 -55.70 5.41
CA SER A 223 48.16 -55.74 6.90
C SER A 223 49.43 -55.21 7.61
N VAL A 224 49.18 -54.27 8.57
CA VAL A 224 49.72 -54.21 9.97
C VAL A 224 51.20 -53.76 10.12
N THR A 225 51.66 -52.88 11.06
CA THR A 225 51.42 -52.77 12.52
C THR A 225 51.66 -51.36 13.15
N THR A 226 50.83 -51.00 14.16
CA THR A 226 50.97 -50.12 15.37
C THR A 226 52.19 -49.19 15.70
N VAL A 227 51.87 -47.94 16.16
CA VAL A 227 52.31 -47.25 17.45
C VAL A 227 53.79 -46.79 17.60
N PRO A 228 54.23 -45.74 18.40
CA PRO A 228 53.58 -44.88 19.43
C PRO A 228 53.75 -43.31 19.31
N LEU A 229 53.21 -42.59 20.32
CA LEU A 229 53.44 -41.18 20.78
C LEU A 229 54.37 -41.16 22.04
N PRO A 230 54.68 -40.05 22.80
CA PRO A 230 54.56 -38.57 22.65
C PRO A 230 55.99 -37.91 22.86
N PRO A 231 56.30 -36.78 23.59
CA PRO A 231 55.54 -35.64 24.17
C PRO A 231 56.15 -34.20 24.00
N THR A 232 55.49 -33.22 24.62
CA THR A 232 55.79 -31.76 24.75
C THR A 232 56.80 -31.38 25.85
N PRO A 233 57.27 -30.11 25.89
CA PRO A 233 57.43 -29.38 27.16
C PRO A 233 56.99 -27.89 27.16
N LEU A 234 56.99 -27.27 28.36
CA LEU A 234 56.69 -25.88 28.78
C LEU A 234 57.53 -25.60 30.08
N PRO A 235 57.47 -24.43 30.77
CA PRO A 235 57.50 -23.00 30.37
C PRO A 235 58.60 -22.18 31.16
N ALA A 236 58.66 -20.83 31.01
CA ALA A 236 59.40 -19.92 31.91
C ALA A 236 58.86 -18.45 31.87
N SER A 237 59.34 -17.54 32.74
CA SER A 237 58.71 -16.23 33.08
C SER A 237 59.70 -15.10 33.47
N ALA A 238 59.17 -13.91 33.86
CA ALA A 238 59.83 -12.67 34.39
C ALA A 238 60.12 -11.55 33.33
N GLU A 239 60.17 -10.23 33.63
CA GLU A 239 59.86 -9.45 34.85
C GLU A 239 59.55 -7.93 34.60
N ASN A 240 59.08 -7.24 35.65
CA ASN A 240 58.92 -5.78 35.92
C ASN A 240 59.45 -4.69 34.94
N THR A 241 58.66 -3.63 34.73
CA THR A 241 58.88 -2.29 35.36
C THR A 241 57.72 -1.29 35.16
N ALA A 242 57.62 -0.30 36.05
CA ALA A 242 56.83 0.93 35.94
C ALA A 242 57.64 2.10 36.56
N PRO A 243 57.29 3.39 36.33
CA PRO A 243 56.47 4.07 37.35
C PRO A 243 55.54 5.21 36.84
N ALA A 244 54.63 5.64 37.75
CA ALA A 244 54.09 6.99 38.05
C ALA A 244 54.07 8.12 36.96
N SER A 245 53.10 9.03 36.92
CA SER A 245 52.38 9.66 38.06
C SER A 245 50.94 10.11 37.73
N ALA A 246 50.13 10.37 38.76
CA ALA A 246 48.76 10.90 38.67
C ALA A 246 48.57 12.00 39.75
N PRO A 247 47.38 12.24 40.34
CA PRO A 247 46.08 12.69 39.81
C PRO A 247 45.65 14.05 40.45
N ILE A 248 44.38 14.46 40.31
CA ILE A 248 43.50 15.14 41.32
C ILE A 248 42.28 15.77 40.58
N THR A 249 41.00 15.71 40.98
CA THR A 249 40.13 14.88 41.87
C THR A 249 38.69 15.15 41.34
N ALA A 250 37.78 14.18 41.12
CA ALA A 250 36.82 13.59 42.09
C ALA A 250 36.11 14.62 43.03
N LEU A 251 34.91 14.39 43.57
CA LEU A 251 33.90 13.31 43.50
C LEU A 251 32.51 14.03 43.36
N ALA A 252 31.28 13.61 43.66
CA ALA A 252 30.54 12.46 44.25
C ALA A 252 29.02 12.69 43.93
N SER A 253 28.00 11.89 44.24
CA SER A 253 27.75 10.48 44.67
C SER A 253 26.20 10.32 44.71
N ALA A 254 25.54 9.15 44.71
CA ALA A 254 25.95 7.75 44.82
C ALA A 254 24.86 6.78 44.27
N LYS A 255 25.27 5.53 44.00
CA LYS A 255 24.62 4.21 44.23
C LYS A 255 23.07 4.10 44.17
N GLY A 256 22.44 3.17 43.45
CA GLY A 256 22.93 2.12 42.55
C GLY A 256 22.46 0.68 42.92
N SER A 257 22.16 -0.13 41.90
CA SER A 257 22.07 -1.60 41.94
C SER A 257 22.14 -2.12 40.50
N ALA A 258 22.70 -3.32 40.27
CA ALA A 258 22.91 -3.86 38.92
C ALA A 258 22.60 -5.37 38.84
N LEU A 259 22.15 -5.82 37.68
CA LEU A 259 21.91 -7.23 37.33
C LEU A 259 22.89 -7.67 36.22
N PRO A 260 23.20 -8.97 36.08
CA PRO A 260 24.37 -9.43 35.34
C PRO A 260 24.18 -9.42 33.82
N ILE A 261 25.21 -8.94 33.11
CA ILE A 261 25.33 -9.02 31.65
C ILE A 261 26.03 -10.37 31.29
N PRO A 262 25.45 -11.21 30.42
CA PRO A 262 26.13 -12.40 29.90
C PRO A 262 27.14 -12.02 28.81
N ALA A 263 28.30 -12.70 28.79
CA ALA A 263 29.34 -12.45 27.79
C ALA A 263 28.88 -12.85 26.36
N PRO A 264 29.34 -12.15 25.30
CA PRO A 264 28.92 -12.42 23.93
C PRO A 264 29.39 -13.81 23.47
N ARG A 265 28.50 -14.55 22.82
CA ARG A 265 28.82 -15.81 22.14
C ARG A 265 29.31 -15.51 20.73
N THR A 266 30.45 -16.07 20.36
CA THR A 266 30.95 -16.04 18.97
C THR A 266 29.94 -16.75 18.05
N PRO A 267 29.54 -16.15 16.92
CA PRO A 267 28.66 -16.83 15.96
C PRO A 267 29.40 -17.99 15.27
N PRO A 268 28.71 -19.09 14.91
CA PRO A 268 29.29 -20.15 14.11
C PRO A 268 29.61 -19.65 12.70
N ALA A 269 30.70 -20.16 12.10
CA ALA A 269 31.04 -19.85 10.71
C ALA A 269 29.95 -20.36 9.75
N ALA A 270 29.57 -19.52 8.78
CA ALA A 270 28.57 -19.89 7.77
C ALA A 270 29.11 -20.98 6.82
N PRO A 271 28.25 -21.90 6.33
CA PRO A 271 28.66 -22.94 5.40
C PRO A 271 28.96 -22.34 4.02
N THR A 272 30.14 -22.65 3.47
CA THR A 272 30.57 -22.22 2.13
C THR A 272 29.88 -23.01 1.02
N GLY A 273 28.62 -22.69 0.72
CA GLY A 273 27.98 -23.07 -0.53
C GLY A 273 28.57 -22.30 -1.72
N HIS A 274 28.41 -22.82 -2.94
CA HIS A 274 28.76 -22.08 -4.15
C HIS A 274 27.81 -20.88 -4.31
N GLU A 275 28.35 -19.67 -4.24
CA GLU A 275 27.63 -18.44 -4.55
C GLU A 275 27.42 -18.30 -6.07
N GLY A 276 26.19 -18.00 -6.48
CA GLY A 276 25.85 -17.70 -7.87
C GLY A 276 25.99 -16.21 -8.21
N PRO A 277 25.99 -15.82 -9.50
CA PRO A 277 26.31 -14.45 -9.94
C PRO A 277 25.33 -13.33 -9.51
N HIS A 278 24.31 -13.63 -8.70
CA HIS A 278 23.30 -12.68 -8.21
C HIS A 278 23.20 -12.66 -6.67
N THR A 279 24.30 -12.94 -5.94
CA THR A 279 24.36 -12.84 -4.46
C THR A 279 25.04 -11.58 -3.93
N ARG A 280 25.63 -10.75 -4.80
CA ARG A 280 26.41 -9.55 -4.42
C ARG A 280 26.21 -8.39 -5.43
N ALA A 281 26.55 -7.18 -5.01
CA ALA A 281 26.66 -6.00 -5.87
C ALA A 281 27.74 -6.18 -6.95
N ARG A 282 27.62 -5.50 -8.10
CA ARG A 282 28.67 -5.52 -9.15
C ARG A 282 29.83 -4.62 -8.71
N GLN A 283 31.08 -4.98 -9.04
CA GLN A 283 32.24 -4.17 -8.68
C GLN A 283 32.17 -2.74 -9.28
N GLU A 284 31.64 -2.61 -10.50
CA GLU A 284 31.39 -1.31 -11.16
C GLU A 284 30.39 -0.43 -10.40
N ASP A 285 29.45 -1.04 -9.65
CA ASP A 285 28.51 -0.33 -8.78
C ASP A 285 29.24 0.13 -7.52
N LEU A 286 29.97 -0.77 -6.87
CA LEU A 286 30.73 -0.51 -5.63
C LEU A 286 31.77 0.59 -5.80
N ASP A 287 32.59 0.53 -6.85
CA ASP A 287 33.60 1.54 -7.16
C ASP A 287 32.96 2.91 -7.41
N ARG A 288 31.76 2.92 -8.04
CA ARG A 288 31.00 4.15 -8.29
C ARG A 288 30.39 4.71 -7.02
N ILE A 289 29.76 3.87 -6.18
CA ILE A 289 29.19 4.25 -4.89
C ILE A 289 30.28 4.88 -4.01
N LEU A 290 31.45 4.25 -3.89
CA LEU A 290 32.56 4.79 -3.11
C LEU A 290 33.06 6.15 -3.62
N ALA A 291 33.11 6.34 -4.95
CA ALA A 291 33.44 7.62 -5.57
C ALA A 291 32.37 8.70 -5.34
N ASP A 292 31.09 8.32 -5.25
CA ASP A 292 29.97 9.24 -4.98
C ASP A 292 29.87 9.61 -3.50
N LEU A 293 30.17 8.68 -2.57
CA LEU A 293 30.30 9.01 -1.15
C LEU A 293 31.39 10.05 -0.90
N ALA A 294 32.49 10.01 -1.67
CA ALA A 294 33.58 10.99 -1.62
C ALA A 294 33.25 12.36 -2.25
N LEU A 295 31.99 12.59 -2.67
CA LEU A 295 31.45 13.91 -3.01
C LEU A 295 30.83 14.61 -1.80
N ALA A 296 30.33 13.86 -0.80
CA ALA A 296 29.86 14.44 0.46
C ALA A 296 31.00 15.17 1.18
N ASP A 297 32.18 14.56 1.18
CA ASP A 297 33.46 15.07 1.70
C ASP A 297 33.93 16.38 1.00
N ARG A 298 33.17 16.92 0.04
CA ARG A 298 33.43 18.19 -0.69
C ARG A 298 32.34 19.25 -0.49
N LEU A 299 31.27 18.94 0.23
CA LEU A 299 30.22 19.92 0.54
C LEU A 299 30.81 21.06 1.38
N PRO A 300 30.33 22.31 1.22
CA PRO A 300 30.77 23.41 2.08
C PRO A 300 30.32 23.16 3.53
N PHE A 301 31.15 23.57 4.49
CA PHE A 301 30.78 23.56 5.90
C PHE A 301 29.61 24.53 6.15
N ALA A 302 28.66 24.10 6.98
CA ALA A 302 27.49 24.87 7.36
C ALA A 302 27.45 25.10 8.88
N ASP A 303 27.03 26.30 9.29
CA ASP A 303 26.60 26.54 10.68
C ASP A 303 25.27 25.82 10.97
N ALA A 304 24.90 25.69 12.24
CA ALA A 304 23.59 25.15 12.59
C ALA A 304 22.45 26.08 12.12
N PRO A 305 21.35 25.55 11.53
CA PRO A 305 20.17 26.34 11.19
C PRO A 305 19.44 26.82 12.45
N GLU A 306 18.67 27.91 12.31
CA GLU A 306 17.81 28.40 13.38
C GLU A 306 16.68 27.39 13.64
N PRO A 307 16.45 26.93 14.89
CA PRO A 307 15.46 25.90 15.20
C PRO A 307 14.04 26.48 15.25
N LEU A 308 13.49 26.80 14.07
CA LEU A 308 12.15 27.35 13.90
C LEU A 308 11.36 26.59 12.81
N PRO A 309 10.05 26.36 12.98
CA PRO A 309 9.20 25.77 11.93
C PRO A 309 9.31 26.56 10.61
N PRO A 310 9.53 25.89 9.46
CA PRO A 310 9.86 26.58 8.21
C PRO A 310 8.68 27.37 7.65
N ARG A 311 8.94 28.57 7.14
CA ARG A 311 7.96 29.46 6.49
C ARG A 311 8.09 29.49 4.97
N ARG A 312 9.22 29.04 4.44
CA ARG A 312 9.57 28.93 3.02
C ARG A 312 10.40 27.67 2.81
N LEU A 313 9.88 26.69 2.07
CA LEU A 313 10.58 25.42 1.87
C LEU A 313 10.57 24.98 0.41
N LEU A 314 11.64 24.30 0.00
CA LEU A 314 11.73 23.65 -1.31
C LEU A 314 11.24 22.20 -1.17
N LEU A 315 10.20 21.84 -1.92
CA LEU A 315 9.71 20.48 -2.06
C LEU A 315 10.07 19.95 -3.45
N THR A 316 10.98 18.99 -3.49
CA THR A 316 11.22 18.20 -4.72
C THR A 316 10.22 17.05 -4.79
N GLY A 317 9.88 16.59 -6.00
CA GLY A 317 9.07 15.39 -6.18
C GLY A 317 7.57 15.56 -5.87
N ALA A 318 7.07 16.80 -5.81
CA ALA A 318 5.66 17.11 -5.55
C ALA A 318 4.67 16.46 -6.54
N THR A 319 5.13 16.10 -7.74
CA THR A 319 4.38 15.36 -8.77
C THR A 319 4.33 13.84 -8.55
N GLY A 320 5.14 13.28 -7.64
CA GLY A 320 5.10 11.87 -7.25
C GLY A 320 4.10 11.62 -6.12
N PHE A 321 3.65 10.38 -5.96
CA PHE A 321 2.57 9.99 -5.04
C PHE A 321 2.76 10.54 -3.62
N LEU A 322 3.83 10.18 -2.90
CA LEU A 322 4.08 10.69 -1.54
C LEU A 322 4.26 12.22 -1.52
N GLY A 323 4.99 12.80 -2.48
CA GLY A 323 5.23 14.25 -2.56
C GLY A 323 3.95 15.07 -2.76
N SER A 324 3.00 14.55 -3.53
CA SER A 324 1.66 15.13 -3.72
C SER A 324 0.84 15.14 -2.43
N HIS A 325 0.94 14.09 -1.60
CA HIS A 325 0.31 14.07 -0.28
C HIS A 325 1.02 15.01 0.71
N MET A 326 2.36 14.95 0.78
CA MET A 326 3.17 15.82 1.64
C MET A 326 2.95 17.31 1.35
N LEU A 327 2.83 17.71 0.08
CA LEU A 327 2.50 19.08 -0.31
C LEU A 327 1.23 19.58 0.39
N LEU A 328 0.16 18.78 0.39
CA LEU A 328 -1.09 19.21 1.02
C LEU A 328 -1.04 19.16 2.54
N ASP A 329 -0.33 18.20 3.14
CA ASP A 329 -0.22 18.15 4.60
C ASP A 329 0.71 19.27 5.14
N LEU A 330 1.76 19.66 4.41
CA LEU A 330 2.53 20.88 4.68
C LEU A 330 1.63 22.12 4.67
N LEU A 331 0.77 22.25 3.65
CA LEU A 331 -0.16 23.38 3.53
C LEU A 331 -1.26 23.39 4.60
N ARG A 332 -1.68 22.22 5.10
CA ARG A 332 -2.69 22.07 6.17
C ARG A 332 -2.13 22.25 7.58
N HIS A 333 -0.85 21.97 7.79
CA HIS A 333 -0.26 21.81 9.14
C HIS A 333 0.95 22.70 9.39
N SER A 334 1.23 23.65 8.51
CA SER A 334 2.17 24.76 8.70
C SER A 334 1.64 26.04 8.04
N ASP A 335 2.31 27.16 8.27
CA ASP A 335 2.12 28.41 7.51
C ASP A 335 3.13 28.58 6.34
N ALA A 336 3.83 27.50 5.95
CA ALA A 336 4.86 27.54 4.93
C ALA A 336 4.33 27.90 3.52
N HIS A 337 5.10 28.70 2.78
CA HIS A 337 5.03 28.79 1.33
C HIS A 337 5.94 27.71 0.72
N VAL A 338 5.42 26.94 -0.22
CA VAL A 338 6.10 25.77 -0.78
C VAL A 338 6.55 26.02 -2.22
N TYR A 339 7.86 26.01 -2.44
CA TYR A 339 8.45 25.99 -3.77
C TYR A 339 8.50 24.55 -4.28
N CYS A 340 7.78 24.23 -5.35
CA CYS A 340 7.72 22.87 -5.91
C CYS A 340 8.63 22.75 -7.14
N LEU A 341 9.72 21.99 -7.04
CA LEU A 341 10.58 21.69 -8.19
C LEU A 341 9.90 20.65 -9.11
N VAL A 342 9.63 21.02 -10.36
CA VAL A 342 8.88 20.19 -11.32
C VAL A 342 9.56 20.23 -12.69
N ARG A 343 9.77 19.06 -13.30
CA ARG A 343 10.29 18.96 -14.67
C ARG A 343 9.23 19.38 -15.69
N ALA A 344 9.45 20.51 -16.34
CA ALA A 344 8.78 20.97 -17.55
C ALA A 344 9.67 22.04 -18.21
N ASP A 345 9.31 22.49 -19.41
CA ASP A 345 10.09 23.47 -20.18
C ASP A 345 9.90 24.91 -19.66
N ASP A 346 8.75 25.21 -19.05
CA ASP A 346 8.40 26.50 -18.46
C ASP A 346 7.51 26.37 -17.19
N GLU A 347 7.21 27.50 -16.54
CA GLU A 347 6.41 27.57 -15.30
C GLU A 347 4.92 27.23 -15.52
N GLU A 348 4.34 27.51 -16.69
CA GLU A 348 2.94 27.19 -16.98
C GLU A 348 2.77 25.68 -17.17
N ALA A 349 3.63 25.06 -17.98
CA ALA A 349 3.69 23.61 -18.16
C ALA A 349 4.00 22.89 -16.83
N ALA A 350 4.90 23.42 -16.00
CA ALA A 350 5.19 22.89 -14.67
C ALA A 350 3.95 22.96 -13.75
N THR A 351 3.24 24.09 -13.76
CA THR A 351 2.02 24.34 -12.97
C THR A 351 0.85 23.47 -13.42
N ALA A 352 0.70 23.28 -14.73
CA ALA A 352 -0.28 22.37 -15.32
C ALA A 352 -0.01 20.92 -14.89
N ARG A 353 1.24 20.45 -15.03
CA ARG A 353 1.70 19.11 -14.64
C ARG A 353 1.46 18.83 -13.16
N LEU A 354 1.80 19.75 -12.25
CA LEU A 354 1.55 19.57 -10.81
C LEU A 354 0.05 19.49 -10.52
N GLY A 355 -0.75 20.36 -11.13
CA GLY A 355 -2.20 20.33 -10.99
C GLY A 355 -2.86 19.08 -11.55
N GLU A 356 -2.32 18.49 -12.63
CA GLU A 356 -2.79 17.23 -13.19
C GLU A 356 -2.54 16.07 -12.22
N GLN A 357 -1.29 15.89 -11.76
CA GLN A 357 -0.92 14.80 -10.86
C GLN A 357 -1.72 14.82 -9.56
N LEU A 358 -1.91 16.00 -8.95
CA LEU A 358 -2.77 16.14 -7.77
C LEU A 358 -4.21 15.66 -8.05
N ARG A 359 -4.82 16.06 -9.18
CA ARG A 359 -6.16 15.58 -9.55
C ARG A 359 -6.20 14.06 -9.75
N GLY A 360 -5.16 13.47 -10.35
CA GLY A 360 -5.01 12.02 -10.52
C GLY A 360 -5.08 11.25 -9.20
N TYR A 361 -4.38 11.73 -8.17
CA TYR A 361 -4.45 11.17 -6.80
C TYR A 361 -5.72 11.57 -6.01
N ARG A 362 -6.76 12.11 -6.68
CA ARG A 362 -8.00 12.62 -6.08
C ARG A 362 -7.76 13.76 -5.05
N LEU A 363 -6.71 14.57 -5.27
CA LEU A 363 -6.31 15.68 -4.39
C LEU A 363 -6.71 17.07 -4.95
N PRO A 364 -7.02 18.05 -4.08
CA PRO A 364 -7.47 19.38 -4.51
C PRO A 364 -6.35 20.25 -5.12
N TRP A 365 -6.65 20.85 -6.29
CA TRP A 365 -5.86 21.92 -6.90
C TRP A 365 -6.63 23.26 -6.94
N SER A 366 -7.11 23.69 -5.78
CA SER A 366 -7.89 24.92 -5.62
C SER A 366 -7.04 26.19 -5.85
N SER A 367 -7.70 27.35 -5.91
CA SER A 367 -7.02 28.64 -5.85
C SER A 367 -6.35 28.88 -4.49
N GLU A 368 -6.86 28.29 -3.42
CA GLU A 368 -6.29 28.36 -2.07
C GLU A 368 -4.94 27.63 -1.97
N VAL A 369 -4.85 26.40 -2.50
CA VAL A 369 -3.58 25.67 -2.60
C VAL A 369 -2.56 26.48 -3.41
N ARG A 370 -2.97 26.99 -4.58
CA ARG A 370 -2.10 27.80 -5.45
C ARG A 370 -1.61 29.11 -4.82
N ARG A 371 -2.29 29.69 -3.82
CA ARG A 371 -1.81 30.92 -3.13
C ARG A 371 -0.57 30.69 -2.26
N ARG A 372 -0.26 29.45 -1.87
CA ARG A 372 0.90 29.10 -1.02
C ARG A 372 1.89 28.17 -1.74
N VAL A 373 1.80 28.07 -3.06
CA VAL A 373 2.68 27.24 -3.89
C VAL A 373 3.25 28.07 -5.04
N THR A 374 4.56 28.07 -5.18
CA THR A 374 5.26 28.52 -6.39
C THR A 374 5.83 27.29 -7.07
N VAL A 375 5.60 27.12 -8.37
CA VAL A 375 6.16 25.98 -9.12
C VAL A 375 7.41 26.46 -9.84
N LEU A 376 8.49 25.68 -9.76
CA LEU A 376 9.76 26.01 -10.37
C LEU A 376 10.06 24.98 -11.48
N PRO A 377 10.14 25.39 -12.76
CA PRO A 377 10.62 24.50 -13.82
C PRO A 377 12.09 24.14 -13.54
N GLY A 378 12.39 22.86 -13.39
CA GLY A 378 13.73 22.39 -13.06
C GLY A 378 13.84 20.88 -12.92
N ASP A 379 15.08 20.39 -12.84
CA ASP A 379 15.40 18.97 -12.84
C ASP A 379 16.52 18.68 -11.83
N ILE A 380 16.22 17.84 -10.84
CA ILE A 380 17.15 17.44 -9.77
C ILE A 380 18.42 16.75 -10.30
N ARG A 381 18.40 16.26 -11.55
CA ARG A 381 19.55 15.63 -12.24
C ARG A 381 20.56 16.64 -12.81
N ARG A 382 20.21 17.94 -12.87
CA ARG A 382 21.05 19.01 -13.43
C ARG A 382 21.79 19.79 -12.31
N PRO A 383 22.98 20.35 -12.58
CA PRO A 383 23.63 21.32 -11.69
C PRO A 383 22.67 22.46 -11.31
N HIS A 384 22.78 22.95 -10.06
CA HIS A 384 21.86 23.96 -9.48
C HIS A 384 20.36 23.62 -9.67
N LEU A 385 20.00 22.33 -9.72
CA LEU A 385 18.65 21.82 -10.00
C LEU A 385 18.08 22.23 -11.37
N GLY A 386 18.94 22.66 -12.30
CA GLY A 386 18.55 23.20 -13.60
C GLY A 386 17.97 24.61 -13.55
N LEU A 387 18.09 25.31 -12.43
CA LEU A 387 17.67 26.71 -12.25
C LEU A 387 18.75 27.68 -12.75
N SER A 388 18.40 28.96 -12.96
CA SER A 388 19.41 30.00 -13.19
C SER A 388 20.16 30.35 -11.90
N ASP A 389 21.39 30.85 -12.02
CA ASP A 389 22.22 31.17 -10.85
C ASP A 389 21.59 32.27 -9.98
N GLU A 390 20.86 33.22 -10.56
CA GLU A 390 20.13 34.25 -9.80
C GLU A 390 18.97 33.67 -8.99
N LEU A 391 18.32 32.63 -9.49
CA LEU A 391 17.24 31.92 -8.77
C LEU A 391 17.82 30.97 -7.72
N TRP A 392 18.92 30.27 -8.03
CA TRP A 392 19.67 29.43 -7.11
C TRP A 392 20.18 30.23 -5.90
N HIS A 393 20.89 31.34 -6.14
CA HIS A 393 21.36 32.23 -5.07
C HIS A 393 20.21 32.84 -4.27
N ARG A 394 19.10 33.22 -4.92
CA ARG A 394 17.90 33.69 -4.22
C ARG A 394 17.34 32.63 -3.29
N LEU A 395 17.16 31.40 -3.75
CA LEU A 395 16.66 30.29 -2.93
C LEU A 395 17.62 29.91 -1.80
N ALA A 396 18.94 29.94 -2.03
CA ALA A 396 19.96 29.71 -1.02
C ALA A 396 19.85 30.68 0.17
N HIS A 397 19.46 31.94 -0.09
CA HIS A 397 19.19 32.95 0.95
C HIS A 397 17.72 32.99 1.44
N GLU A 398 16.73 32.61 0.62
CA GLU A 398 15.31 32.75 0.96
C GLU A 398 14.64 31.52 1.60
N LEU A 399 15.19 30.30 1.45
CA LEU A 399 14.60 29.07 1.99
C LEU A 399 14.97 28.79 3.46
N ASP A 400 13.97 28.41 4.26
CA ASP A 400 14.12 27.93 5.65
C ASP A 400 14.41 26.43 5.75
N SER A 401 14.07 25.64 4.73
CA SER A 401 14.19 24.16 4.76
C SER A 401 14.19 23.59 3.34
N VAL A 402 14.83 22.42 3.15
CA VAL A 402 14.86 21.66 1.90
C VAL A 402 14.29 20.26 2.13
N VAL A 403 13.34 19.84 1.30
CA VAL A 403 12.65 18.54 1.39
C VAL A 403 12.90 17.72 0.12
N GLY A 404 13.69 16.65 0.28
CA GLY A 404 14.10 15.72 -0.77
C GLY A 404 13.15 14.54 -0.91
N VAL A 405 12.07 14.66 -1.70
CA VAL A 405 11.16 13.52 -2.03
C VAL A 405 11.39 12.98 -3.44
N ALA A 406 12.05 13.73 -4.33
CA ALA A 406 12.31 13.27 -5.68
C ALA A 406 13.32 12.10 -5.70
N ALA A 407 12.88 10.98 -6.25
CA ALA A 407 13.71 9.83 -6.62
C ALA A 407 13.15 9.17 -7.88
N ALA A 408 14.03 8.57 -8.67
CA ALA A 408 13.67 7.54 -9.62
C ALA A 408 13.46 6.22 -8.84
N VAL A 409 12.24 5.69 -8.90
CA VAL A 409 11.85 4.42 -8.30
C VAL A 409 11.57 3.43 -9.43
N ASP A 410 12.56 2.60 -9.73
CA ASP A 410 12.46 1.49 -10.67
C ASP A 410 13.33 0.36 -10.14
N PHE A 411 12.75 -0.83 -9.98
CA PHE A 411 13.40 -1.99 -9.37
C PHE A 411 14.13 -2.87 -10.39
N LEU A 412 14.02 -2.54 -11.68
CA LEU A 412 14.77 -3.19 -12.75
C LEU A 412 16.10 -2.45 -12.99
N ARG A 413 16.09 -1.10 -12.94
CA ARG A 413 17.26 -0.25 -13.22
C ARG A 413 18.39 -0.41 -12.19
N GLY A 414 19.62 -0.46 -12.69
CA GLY A 414 20.86 -0.49 -11.90
C GLY A 414 21.27 0.87 -11.35
N TYR A 415 22.32 0.87 -10.54
CA TYR A 415 22.80 2.05 -9.83
C TYR A 415 23.13 3.22 -10.76
N GLN A 416 23.88 2.97 -11.85
CA GLN A 416 24.42 4.00 -12.73
C GLN A 416 23.32 4.85 -13.36
N SER A 417 22.20 4.23 -13.74
CA SER A 417 21.04 4.92 -14.31
C SER A 417 20.19 5.65 -13.25
N LEU A 418 20.14 5.17 -12.00
CA LEU A 418 19.37 5.83 -10.91
C LEU A 418 20.16 6.92 -10.17
N ARG A 419 21.51 6.85 -10.22
CA ARG A 419 22.48 7.73 -9.54
C ARG A 419 22.24 9.22 -9.77
N SER A 420 21.88 9.63 -10.98
CA SER A 420 21.66 11.03 -11.34
C SER A 420 20.57 11.68 -10.49
N SER A 421 19.42 11.01 -10.37
CA SER A 421 18.29 11.51 -9.59
C SER A 421 18.40 11.22 -8.10
N ASN A 422 18.93 10.05 -7.73
CA ASN A 422 18.82 9.56 -6.35
C ASN A 422 20.00 9.98 -5.47
N VAL A 423 21.21 10.05 -6.03
CA VAL A 423 22.46 10.28 -5.27
C VAL A 423 23.02 11.67 -5.55
N LEU A 424 23.28 12.01 -6.81
CA LEU A 424 23.75 13.37 -7.16
C LEU A 424 22.69 14.43 -6.85
N GLY A 425 21.42 14.15 -7.20
CA GLY A 425 20.31 15.02 -6.85
C GLY A 425 20.18 15.28 -5.34
N ALA A 426 20.43 14.27 -4.50
CA ALA A 426 20.45 14.42 -3.05
C ALA A 426 21.63 15.30 -2.57
N LEU A 427 22.81 15.14 -3.17
CA LEU A 427 23.99 15.97 -2.89
C LEU A 427 23.80 17.43 -3.30
N THR A 428 23.17 17.72 -4.44
CA THR A 428 22.83 19.11 -4.84
C THR A 428 21.77 19.74 -3.94
N LEU A 429 20.87 18.94 -3.33
CA LEU A 429 19.99 19.45 -2.27
C LEU A 429 20.74 19.74 -0.96
N ALA A 430 21.80 18.99 -0.63
CA ALA A 430 22.69 19.29 0.50
C ALA A 430 23.55 20.55 0.24
N GLU A 431 24.04 20.72 -0.98
CA GLU A 431 24.71 21.93 -1.44
C GLU A 431 23.81 23.16 -1.28
N LEU A 432 22.54 23.08 -1.71
CA LEU A 432 21.56 24.15 -1.49
C LEU A 432 21.23 24.36 0.00
N ALA A 433 21.30 23.32 0.83
CA ALA A 433 21.06 23.44 2.27
C ALA A 433 22.19 24.19 2.99
N ALA A 434 23.45 23.94 2.60
CA ALA A 434 24.62 24.65 3.13
C ALA A 434 24.83 26.05 2.50
N ALA A 435 24.40 26.27 1.25
CA ALA A 435 24.58 27.53 0.55
C ALA A 435 23.71 28.67 1.10
N GLY A 436 24.26 29.89 1.11
CA GLY A 436 23.53 31.12 1.47
C GLY A 436 23.33 31.28 2.97
N ARG A 437 22.18 30.85 3.49
CA ARG A 437 21.94 30.68 4.94
C ARG A 437 21.78 29.20 5.29
N PRO A 438 22.22 28.73 6.47
CA PRO A 438 22.01 27.33 6.85
C PRO A 438 20.52 27.01 6.98
N LYS A 439 20.14 25.83 6.49
CA LYS A 439 18.76 25.29 6.55
C LYS A 439 18.82 23.75 6.65
N PRO A 440 17.92 23.09 7.39
CA PRO A 440 17.89 21.63 7.44
C PRO A 440 17.51 21.01 6.09
N LEU A 441 18.02 19.79 5.87
CA LEU A 441 17.67 18.93 4.74
C LEU A 441 16.90 17.71 5.26
N HIS A 442 15.65 17.56 4.85
CA HIS A 442 14.84 16.38 5.17
C HIS A 442 14.79 15.47 3.95
N HIS A 443 15.53 14.36 3.98
CA HIS A 443 15.60 13.40 2.89
C HIS A 443 14.60 12.26 3.10
N ILE A 444 13.71 12.04 2.13
CA ILE A 444 12.91 10.83 2.07
C ILE A 444 13.81 9.71 1.53
N SER A 445 14.37 8.96 2.47
CA SER A 445 15.07 7.69 2.26
C SER A 445 14.04 6.56 2.02
N SER A 446 14.36 5.34 2.39
CA SER A 446 13.44 4.19 2.45
C SER A 446 14.05 3.12 3.36
N ILE A 447 13.27 2.19 3.90
CA ILE A 447 13.83 1.00 4.57
C ILE A 447 14.68 0.13 3.62
N ALA A 448 14.64 0.38 2.31
CA ALA A 448 15.52 -0.27 1.32
C ALA A 448 17.03 -0.17 1.63
N VAL A 449 17.45 0.79 2.47
CA VAL A 449 18.83 0.86 3.02
C VAL A 449 19.23 -0.35 3.89
N PHE A 450 18.27 -1.22 4.23
CA PHE A 450 18.44 -2.42 5.03
C PHE A 450 18.25 -3.74 4.25
N ASN A 451 18.01 -3.69 2.93
CA ASN A 451 17.59 -4.85 2.11
C ASN A 451 18.68 -5.91 1.82
N GLU A 452 19.59 -6.21 2.76
CA GLU A 452 20.42 -7.41 2.63
C GLU A 452 19.64 -8.68 3.01
N VAL A 453 19.80 -9.74 2.20
CA VAL A 453 19.12 -11.02 2.43
C VAL A 453 19.64 -11.65 3.72
N GLY A 454 18.77 -11.74 4.74
CA GLY A 454 19.10 -12.32 6.05
C GLY A 454 19.42 -11.30 7.15
N ILE A 455 19.12 -10.01 6.95
CA ILE A 455 19.28 -8.99 8.00
C ILE A 455 18.48 -9.35 9.28
N THR A 456 19.06 -9.08 10.44
CA THR A 456 18.52 -9.48 11.75
C THR A 456 17.58 -8.45 12.39
N SER A 457 17.74 -7.17 12.06
CA SER A 457 16.97 -6.05 12.64
C SER A 457 16.97 -4.86 11.69
N MET A 458 15.99 -3.95 11.87
CA MET A 458 15.83 -2.72 11.08
C MET A 458 15.33 -1.59 11.99
N GLY A 459 16.09 -1.27 13.05
CA GLY A 459 15.85 -0.11 13.91
C GLY A 459 16.17 1.22 13.22
N GLU A 460 15.90 2.34 13.89
CA GLU A 460 16.17 3.68 13.33
C GLU A 460 17.65 4.04 13.37
N ASP A 461 18.35 3.57 14.42
CA ASP A 461 19.79 3.76 14.66
C ASP A 461 20.62 2.49 14.36
N ASP A 462 19.99 1.45 13.81
CA ASP A 462 20.68 0.22 13.40
C ASP A 462 21.68 0.51 12.26
N PRO A 463 22.77 -0.27 12.15
CA PRO A 463 23.67 -0.19 11.01
C PRO A 463 22.91 -0.50 9.71
N LEU A 464 23.15 0.32 8.69
CA LEU A 464 22.63 0.06 7.35
C LEU A 464 23.25 -1.22 6.75
N ALA A 465 22.62 -1.78 5.73
CA ALA A 465 23.10 -2.99 5.07
C ALA A 465 24.54 -2.86 4.55
N HIS A 466 25.23 -3.99 4.43
CA HIS A 466 26.54 -4.06 3.78
C HIS A 466 26.34 -3.83 2.28
N VAL A 467 27.00 -2.81 1.72
CA VAL A 467 26.77 -2.38 0.32
C VAL A 467 27.12 -3.47 -0.72
N ASP A 468 28.04 -4.39 -0.41
CA ASP A 468 28.35 -5.55 -1.25
C ASP A 468 27.22 -6.60 -1.31
N ARG A 469 26.23 -6.52 -0.42
CA ARG A 469 25.05 -7.41 -0.36
C ARG A 469 23.79 -6.78 -0.95
N LEU A 470 23.80 -5.49 -1.28
CA LEU A 470 22.70 -4.81 -1.96
C LEU A 470 22.76 -5.11 -3.46
N ILE A 471 21.85 -5.96 -3.92
CA ILE A 471 21.79 -6.48 -5.30
C ILE A 471 20.94 -5.57 -6.21
N SER A 472 19.94 -4.89 -5.64
CA SER A 472 19.03 -3.97 -6.34
C SER A 472 19.67 -2.60 -6.53
N GLY A 473 19.68 -2.09 -7.77
CA GLY A 473 20.18 -0.74 -8.08
C GLY A 473 19.43 0.37 -7.36
N TYR A 474 18.13 0.18 -7.11
CA TYR A 474 17.33 1.09 -6.30
C TYR A 474 17.85 1.14 -4.86
N ASP A 475 18.06 -0.02 -4.24
CA ASP A 475 18.47 -0.16 -2.84
C ASP A 475 19.88 0.43 -2.65
N GLN A 476 20.80 0.08 -3.55
CA GLN A 476 22.13 0.68 -3.65
C GLN A 476 22.05 2.22 -3.77
N SER A 477 21.14 2.75 -4.60
CA SER A 477 21.00 4.20 -4.79
C SER A 477 20.43 4.94 -3.57
N LYS A 478 19.49 4.32 -2.83
CA LYS A 478 18.95 4.89 -1.58
C LYS A 478 19.97 4.80 -0.44
N TRP A 479 20.70 3.69 -0.35
CA TRP A 479 21.81 3.51 0.60
C TRP A 479 22.92 4.54 0.37
N ALA A 480 23.39 4.68 -0.87
CA ALA A 480 24.45 5.63 -1.20
C ALA A 480 24.04 7.09 -0.93
N ALA A 481 22.80 7.46 -1.27
CA ALA A 481 22.25 8.77 -0.95
C ALA A 481 22.20 9.02 0.57
N GLU A 482 21.67 8.08 1.36
CA GLU A 482 21.59 8.25 2.81
C GLU A 482 22.99 8.29 3.46
N VAL A 483 23.92 7.43 3.06
CA VAL A 483 25.29 7.41 3.60
C VAL A 483 26.06 8.69 3.23
N ALA A 484 25.90 9.20 2.00
CA ALA A 484 26.48 10.49 1.60
C ALA A 484 25.91 11.65 2.44
N LEU A 485 24.59 11.69 2.64
CA LEU A 485 23.96 12.72 3.47
C LEU A 485 24.24 12.56 4.98
N ARG A 486 24.49 11.34 5.47
CA ARG A 486 24.99 11.11 6.84
C ARG A 486 26.38 11.70 7.03
N ARG A 487 27.30 11.52 6.07
CA ARG A 487 28.63 12.18 6.08
C ARG A 487 28.52 13.71 6.03
N ALA A 488 27.52 14.24 5.33
CA ALA A 488 27.29 15.69 5.31
C ALA A 488 26.98 16.27 6.71
N ARG A 489 26.53 15.45 7.67
CA ARG A 489 26.41 15.87 9.09
C ARG A 489 27.76 16.23 9.71
N ASP A 490 28.85 15.59 9.29
CA ASP A 490 30.22 15.91 9.74
C ASP A 490 30.70 17.29 9.21
N HIS A 491 30.06 17.81 8.18
CA HIS A 491 30.24 19.17 7.64
C HIS A 491 29.29 20.19 8.29
N GLY A 492 28.54 19.80 9.32
CA GLY A 492 27.60 20.66 10.07
C GLY A 492 26.16 20.69 9.52
N LEU A 493 25.86 20.00 8.41
CA LEU A 493 24.52 20.01 7.84
C LEU A 493 23.54 19.20 8.71
N VAL A 494 22.46 19.84 9.14
CA VAL A 494 21.36 19.16 9.84
C VAL A 494 20.50 18.39 8.83
N VAL A 495 20.78 17.09 8.70
CA VAL A 495 20.04 16.17 7.82
C VAL A 495 19.07 15.31 8.64
N THR A 496 17.77 15.33 8.34
CA THR A 496 16.80 14.34 8.83
C THR A 496 16.60 13.24 7.78
N ALA A 497 16.74 11.96 8.16
CA ALA A 497 16.46 10.83 7.28
C ALA A 497 15.09 10.21 7.60
N LEU A 498 14.16 10.27 6.65
CA LEU A 498 12.81 9.72 6.80
C LEU A 498 12.69 8.47 5.91
N ARG A 499 12.48 7.28 6.49
CA ARG A 499 12.49 5.98 5.80
C ARG A 499 11.09 5.36 5.71
N PRO A 500 10.28 5.65 4.68
CA PRO A 500 9.08 4.87 4.38
C PRO A 500 9.37 3.40 4.12
N GLY A 501 8.42 2.55 4.52
CA GLY A 501 8.23 1.22 3.98
C GLY A 501 7.47 1.23 2.65
N GLY A 502 6.76 0.14 2.35
CA GLY A 502 5.79 0.12 1.26
C GLY A 502 4.67 1.14 1.51
N ILE A 503 4.35 1.98 0.54
CA ILE A 503 3.40 3.09 0.72
C ILE A 503 2.01 2.67 0.23
N GLY A 504 1.16 2.26 1.16
CA GLY A 504 -0.22 1.84 0.90
C GLY A 504 -1.15 2.98 0.49
N GLY A 505 -2.26 2.63 -0.15
CA GLY A 505 -3.24 3.62 -0.64
C GLY A 505 -3.96 4.39 0.47
N HIS A 506 -4.30 5.65 0.19
CA HIS A 506 -4.83 6.61 1.14
C HIS A 506 -6.14 6.12 1.81
N THR A 507 -6.16 6.02 3.14
CA THR A 507 -7.19 5.30 3.93
C THR A 507 -8.64 5.71 3.61
N ARG A 508 -8.87 6.98 3.29
CA ARG A 508 -10.21 7.54 2.99
C ARG A 508 -10.61 7.59 1.51
N THR A 509 -9.67 7.57 0.56
CA THR A 509 -9.94 7.86 -0.87
C THR A 509 -9.59 6.71 -1.82
N GLY A 510 -8.79 5.74 -1.34
CA GLY A 510 -8.25 4.65 -2.14
C GLY A 510 -7.12 5.05 -3.10
N ALA A 511 -6.73 6.33 -3.12
CA ALA A 511 -5.68 6.83 -4.00
C ALA A 511 -4.35 6.12 -3.72
N HIS A 512 -3.74 5.58 -4.77
CA HIS A 512 -2.52 4.79 -4.75
C HIS A 512 -1.69 5.10 -6.00
N ASN A 513 -0.41 4.72 -6.01
CA ASN A 513 0.39 4.70 -7.24
C ASN A 513 0.17 3.36 -7.97
N PRO A 514 -0.43 3.33 -9.18
CA PRO A 514 -0.69 2.07 -9.90
C PRO A 514 0.61 1.38 -10.38
N LEU A 515 1.70 2.13 -10.53
CA LEU A 515 3.01 1.61 -10.93
C LEU A 515 3.89 1.17 -9.72
N ASP A 516 3.35 1.17 -8.50
CA ASP A 516 4.07 0.71 -7.31
C ASP A 516 4.03 -0.82 -7.17
N LEU A 517 5.14 -1.42 -6.74
CA LEU A 517 5.24 -2.86 -6.48
C LEU A 517 4.21 -3.34 -5.43
N SER A 518 3.96 -2.55 -4.39
CA SER A 518 2.97 -2.86 -3.34
C SER A 518 1.56 -2.87 -3.91
N SER A 519 1.21 -1.88 -4.74
CA SER A 519 -0.08 -1.82 -5.44
C SER A 519 -0.26 -3.02 -6.38
N GLY A 520 0.78 -3.36 -7.15
CA GLY A 520 0.78 -4.51 -8.06
C GLY A 520 0.58 -5.84 -7.31
N LEU A 521 1.30 -6.05 -6.21
CA LEU A 521 1.13 -7.23 -5.36
C LEU A 521 -0.29 -7.32 -4.78
N ILE A 522 -0.81 -6.24 -4.19
CA ILE A 522 -2.17 -6.19 -3.63
C ILE A 522 -3.24 -6.43 -4.71
N SER A 523 -3.06 -5.88 -5.91
CA SER A 523 -3.90 -6.14 -7.08
C SER A 523 -3.87 -7.63 -7.48
N ALA A 524 -2.69 -8.23 -7.63
CA ALA A 524 -2.55 -9.65 -7.95
C ALA A 524 -3.19 -10.55 -6.88
N PHE A 525 -3.05 -10.21 -5.59
CA PHE A 525 -3.70 -10.93 -4.49
C PHE A 525 -5.23 -10.88 -4.61
N GLY A 526 -5.80 -9.69 -4.88
CA GLY A 526 -7.23 -9.48 -5.04
C GLY A 526 -7.83 -10.10 -6.33
N ARG A 527 -7.12 -10.01 -7.45
CA ARG A 527 -7.53 -10.53 -8.77
C ARG A 527 -7.47 -12.05 -8.81
N PHE A 528 -6.35 -12.66 -8.42
CA PHE A 528 -6.12 -14.10 -8.54
C PHE A 528 -6.53 -14.91 -7.31
N ARG A 529 -6.91 -14.21 -6.21
CA ARG A 529 -7.33 -14.81 -4.93
C ARG A 529 -6.27 -15.76 -4.36
N THR A 530 -5.01 -15.34 -4.47
CA THR A 530 -3.81 -16.09 -4.03
C THR A 530 -2.73 -15.15 -3.51
N VAL A 531 -2.13 -15.51 -2.37
CA VAL A 531 -0.98 -14.80 -1.76
C VAL A 531 0.22 -15.76 -1.63
N PRO A 532 1.46 -15.28 -1.72
CA PRO A 532 2.62 -16.07 -1.34
C PRO A 532 2.75 -16.14 0.18
N ALA A 533 3.52 -17.09 0.69
CA ALA A 533 4.00 -17.07 2.06
C ALA A 533 5.06 -15.95 2.25
N PHE A 534 4.90 -15.14 3.29
CA PHE A 534 5.83 -14.07 3.70
C PHE A 534 5.80 -13.90 5.23
N HIS A 535 6.78 -13.20 5.81
CA HIS A 535 6.83 -12.93 7.24
C HIS A 535 5.93 -11.74 7.61
N CYS A 536 6.27 -10.54 7.13
CA CYS A 536 5.48 -9.33 7.32
C CYS A 536 5.67 -8.34 6.17
N LEU A 537 4.68 -7.47 5.99
CA LEU A 537 4.74 -6.31 5.11
C LEU A 537 4.97 -5.06 5.97
N ASN A 538 6.19 -4.52 5.92
CA ASN A 538 6.55 -3.22 6.47
C ASN A 538 5.93 -2.12 5.58
N ALA A 539 4.64 -1.83 5.76
CA ALA A 539 3.87 -0.95 4.89
C ALA A 539 2.81 -0.13 5.65
N ALA A 540 2.73 1.16 5.33
CA ALA A 540 1.84 2.13 5.96
C ALA A 540 1.06 2.95 4.90
N PRO A 541 -0.15 3.43 5.22
CA PRO A 541 -0.92 4.26 4.29
C PRO A 541 -0.27 5.63 4.07
N VAL A 542 -0.33 6.13 2.84
CA VAL A 542 0.30 7.40 2.44
C VAL A 542 -0.12 8.59 3.29
N ASP A 543 -1.36 8.64 3.78
CA ASP A 543 -1.85 9.72 4.65
C ASP A 543 -1.28 9.67 6.08
N TRP A 544 -0.81 8.52 6.55
CA TRP A 544 -0.04 8.44 7.79
C TRP A 544 1.44 8.79 7.55
N VAL A 545 2.07 8.19 6.53
CA VAL A 545 3.48 8.44 6.16
C VAL A 545 3.71 9.94 5.90
N SER A 546 2.84 10.56 5.09
CA SER A 546 2.83 12.00 4.83
C SER A 546 2.67 12.81 6.11
N ARG A 547 1.67 12.51 6.94
CA ARG A 547 1.38 13.29 8.16
C ARG A 547 2.53 13.29 9.17
N VAL A 548 3.23 12.16 9.32
CA VAL A 548 4.39 12.03 10.23
C VAL A 548 5.65 12.63 9.62
N ALA A 549 5.92 12.42 8.33
CA ALA A 549 7.02 13.09 7.63
C ALA A 549 6.93 14.62 7.74
N VAL A 550 5.74 15.18 7.51
CA VAL A 550 5.46 16.62 7.64
C VAL A 550 5.62 17.10 9.08
N ALA A 551 5.25 16.31 10.08
CA ALA A 551 5.48 16.66 11.47
C ALA A 551 6.98 16.74 11.82
N ALA A 552 7.79 15.77 11.38
CA ALA A 552 9.25 15.78 11.57
C ALA A 552 9.96 16.91 10.81
N ILE A 553 9.38 17.41 9.71
CA ILE A 553 9.86 18.61 9.00
C ILE A 553 9.52 19.88 9.79
N CYS A 554 8.31 19.97 10.35
CA CYS A 554 7.82 21.17 11.03
C CYS A 554 8.26 21.31 12.50
N GLU A 555 8.81 20.26 13.12
CA GLU A 555 9.25 20.24 14.52
C GLU A 555 10.78 20.30 14.63
N PRO A 556 11.39 21.42 15.06
CA PRO A 556 12.84 21.57 15.14
C PRO A 556 13.55 20.55 16.05
N ASP A 557 12.89 20.12 17.14
CA ASP A 557 13.44 19.10 18.04
C ASP A 557 13.52 17.69 17.38
N ALA A 558 12.89 17.49 16.22
CA ALA A 558 12.97 16.28 15.40
C ALA A 558 14.04 16.34 14.30
N TRP A 559 14.79 17.45 14.18
CA TRP A 559 15.78 17.61 13.11
C TRP A 559 17.08 16.86 13.39
N GLY A 560 17.76 16.41 12.33
CA GLY A 560 19.06 15.72 12.45
C GLY A 560 19.00 14.20 12.71
N PHE A 561 17.83 13.67 13.07
CA PHE A 561 17.64 12.24 13.39
C PHE A 561 17.14 11.40 12.20
N ASP A 562 17.04 10.09 12.44
CA ASP A 562 16.54 9.09 11.50
C ASP A 562 15.18 8.52 11.99
N TYR A 563 14.22 8.32 11.09
CA TYR A 563 12.85 7.90 11.42
C TYR A 563 12.33 6.80 10.47
N ASN A 564 11.80 5.70 11.02
CA ASN A 564 11.25 4.58 10.24
C ASN A 564 9.73 4.73 10.09
N LEU A 565 9.30 5.25 8.93
CA LEU A 565 7.90 5.53 8.60
C LEU A 565 7.19 4.30 8.02
N THR A 566 7.28 3.17 8.73
CA THR A 566 6.72 1.86 8.31
C THR A 566 5.34 1.56 8.90
N GLY A 567 4.93 2.27 9.94
CA GLY A 567 3.71 2.01 10.68
C GLY A 567 3.68 0.62 11.33
N VAL A 568 2.48 0.07 11.58
CA VAL A 568 2.33 -1.28 12.12
C VAL A 568 2.44 -2.30 10.99
N PRO A 569 3.43 -3.22 11.00
CA PRO A 569 3.62 -4.20 9.95
C PRO A 569 2.48 -5.21 9.90
N ASN A 570 2.14 -5.69 8.70
CA ASN A 570 1.02 -6.61 8.49
C ASN A 570 1.58 -8.04 8.29
N THR A 571 1.20 -9.00 9.14
CA THR A 571 1.60 -10.40 8.96
C THR A 571 0.80 -11.08 7.84
N LEU A 572 1.25 -12.26 7.39
CA LEU A 572 0.46 -13.09 6.47
C LEU A 572 -0.94 -13.40 7.04
N ASP A 573 -1.01 -13.76 8.32
CA ASP A 573 -2.26 -14.02 9.04
C ASP A 573 -3.16 -12.78 9.18
N ASP A 574 -2.60 -11.56 9.13
CA ASP A 574 -3.36 -10.31 9.09
C ASP A 574 -3.97 -10.07 7.71
N VAL A 575 -3.18 -10.25 6.65
CA VAL A 575 -3.62 -10.05 5.26
C VAL A 575 -4.68 -11.07 4.88
N VAL A 576 -4.47 -12.36 5.16
CA VAL A 576 -5.46 -13.41 4.88
C VAL A 576 -6.78 -13.12 5.62
N ARG A 577 -6.70 -12.69 6.89
CA ARG A 577 -7.86 -12.36 7.73
C ARG A 577 -8.61 -11.12 7.25
N ASP A 578 -7.91 -10.03 6.91
CA ASP A 578 -8.56 -8.81 6.43
C ASP A 578 -9.16 -9.00 5.03
N MET A 579 -8.46 -9.68 4.13
CA MET A 579 -9.01 -10.01 2.81
C MET A 579 -10.24 -10.93 2.93
N ALA A 580 -10.23 -11.91 3.85
CA ALA A 580 -11.41 -12.70 4.18
C ALA A 580 -12.54 -11.85 4.79
N LEU A 581 -12.24 -10.89 5.67
CA LEU A 581 -13.19 -9.91 6.20
C LEU A 581 -13.65 -8.87 5.16
N GLY A 582 -12.98 -8.78 4.01
CA GLY A 582 -13.45 -8.06 2.81
C GLY A 582 -14.30 -8.92 1.87
N GLY A 583 -14.36 -10.25 2.06
CA GLY A 583 -14.97 -11.19 1.11
C GLY A 583 -14.06 -11.62 -0.05
N MET A 584 -12.77 -11.30 0.02
CA MET A 584 -11.75 -11.64 -0.96
C MET A 584 -10.86 -12.77 -0.42
N HIS A 585 -11.44 -13.93 -0.15
CA HIS A 585 -10.69 -15.09 0.35
C HIS A 585 -9.52 -15.43 -0.57
N VAL A 586 -8.31 -15.43 0.01
CA VAL A 586 -7.07 -15.77 -0.69
C VAL A 586 -6.57 -17.14 -0.25
N ARG A 587 -5.99 -17.89 -1.18
CA ARG A 587 -5.23 -19.11 -0.86
C ARG A 587 -3.75 -18.76 -0.72
N VAL A 588 -3.15 -19.07 0.42
CA VAL A 588 -1.70 -19.06 0.59
C VAL A 588 -1.08 -20.14 -0.30
N ARG A 589 0.07 -19.86 -0.92
CA ARG A 589 0.95 -20.85 -1.57
C ARG A 589 2.40 -20.60 -1.17
N ASP A 590 3.30 -21.51 -1.55
CA ASP A 590 4.72 -21.22 -1.55
C ASP A 590 5.06 -20.05 -2.50
N TRP A 591 6.20 -19.39 -2.28
CA TRP A 591 6.69 -18.28 -3.09
C TRP A 591 6.86 -18.63 -4.59
N ASP A 592 7.53 -19.75 -4.90
CA ASP A 592 7.82 -20.12 -6.30
C ASP A 592 6.56 -20.68 -6.99
N GLU A 593 5.70 -21.39 -6.26
CA GLU A 593 4.36 -21.78 -6.74
C GLU A 593 3.48 -20.57 -7.06
N TRP A 594 3.45 -19.58 -6.15
CA TRP A 594 2.67 -18.35 -6.33
C TRP A 594 3.19 -17.53 -7.51
N ARG A 595 4.51 -17.35 -7.63
CA ARG A 595 5.13 -16.61 -8.74
C ARG A 595 4.78 -17.26 -10.08
N THR A 596 4.93 -18.57 -10.18
CA THR A 596 4.69 -19.33 -11.42
C THR A 596 3.22 -19.28 -11.83
N ASP A 597 2.29 -19.47 -10.88
CA ASP A 597 0.85 -19.38 -11.14
C ASP A 597 0.39 -17.95 -11.47
N THR A 598 1.00 -16.93 -10.85
CA THR A 598 0.71 -15.51 -11.12
C THR A 598 1.19 -15.08 -12.52
N LEU A 599 2.41 -15.46 -12.90
CA LEU A 599 2.94 -15.18 -14.24
C LEU A 599 2.11 -15.88 -15.33
N ALA A 600 1.80 -17.17 -15.15
CA ALA A 600 0.98 -17.91 -16.10
C ALA A 600 -0.45 -17.34 -16.27
N ARG A 601 -1.00 -16.70 -15.22
CA ARG A 601 -2.28 -15.96 -15.32
C ARG A 601 -2.14 -14.63 -16.06
N LEU A 602 -1.09 -13.86 -15.78
CA LEU A 602 -0.82 -12.60 -16.47
C LEU A 602 -0.55 -12.80 -17.97
N ASP A 603 0.01 -13.95 -18.37
CA ASP A 603 0.23 -14.28 -19.78
C ASP A 603 -1.03 -14.80 -20.48
N ALA A 604 -1.97 -15.40 -19.73
CA ALA A 604 -3.27 -15.86 -20.25
C ALA A 604 -4.36 -14.78 -20.28
N ASP A 605 -4.28 -13.78 -19.39
CA ASP A 605 -5.20 -12.66 -19.23
C ASP A 605 -4.39 -11.37 -18.96
N PRO A 606 -3.79 -10.75 -20.01
CA PRO A 606 -2.89 -9.62 -19.86
C PRO A 606 -3.58 -8.36 -19.34
N VAL A 607 -3.07 -7.84 -18.21
CA VAL A 607 -3.49 -6.58 -17.60
C VAL A 607 -2.35 -5.56 -17.80
N PRO A 608 -2.51 -4.52 -18.64
CA PRO A 608 -1.43 -3.56 -18.96
C PRO A 608 -0.80 -2.91 -17.72
N GLU A 609 -1.62 -2.60 -16.73
CA GLU A 609 -1.22 -1.96 -15.47
C GLU A 609 -0.35 -2.88 -14.60
N LEU A 610 -0.51 -4.21 -14.74
CA LEU A 610 0.32 -5.22 -14.07
C LEU A 610 1.54 -5.66 -14.89
N ALA A 611 1.76 -5.12 -16.10
CA ALA A 611 2.92 -5.46 -16.91
C ALA A 611 4.25 -5.14 -16.20
N PHE A 612 4.29 -4.11 -15.35
CA PHE A 612 5.46 -3.80 -14.52
C PHE A 612 5.73 -4.91 -13.47
N LEU A 613 4.70 -5.35 -12.73
CA LEU A 613 4.81 -6.48 -11.82
C LEU A 613 5.26 -7.75 -12.57
N GLY A 614 4.71 -7.99 -13.76
CA GLY A 614 5.10 -9.10 -14.63
C GLY A 614 6.56 -9.05 -15.11
N ARG A 615 7.19 -7.87 -15.19
CA ARG A 615 8.65 -7.74 -15.42
C ARG A 615 9.44 -7.98 -14.14
N VAL A 616 9.06 -7.36 -13.02
CA VAL A 616 9.72 -7.54 -11.71
C VAL A 616 9.72 -9.01 -11.25
N LEU A 617 8.61 -9.73 -11.43
CA LEU A 617 8.50 -11.15 -11.07
C LEU A 617 9.25 -12.11 -12.02
N ARG A 618 9.81 -11.62 -13.14
CA ARG A 618 10.67 -12.41 -14.03
C ARG A 618 12.16 -12.12 -13.83
N ASN A 619 12.50 -10.92 -13.37
CA ASN A 619 13.87 -10.46 -13.26
C ASN A 619 14.59 -11.07 -12.03
N PRO A 620 15.71 -11.81 -12.18
CA PRO A 620 16.40 -12.45 -11.05
C PRO A 620 16.90 -11.46 -9.98
N THR A 621 17.38 -10.30 -10.43
CA THR A 621 17.92 -9.21 -9.60
C THR A 621 16.80 -8.57 -8.77
N ALA A 622 15.68 -8.21 -9.40
CA ALA A 622 14.52 -7.64 -8.72
C ALA A 622 13.78 -8.66 -7.81
N LEU A 623 13.80 -9.96 -8.14
CA LEU A 623 13.26 -11.01 -7.26
C LEU A 623 13.99 -11.08 -5.91
N LYS A 624 15.28 -10.72 -5.84
CA LYS A 624 16.03 -10.66 -4.57
C LYS A 624 15.58 -9.50 -3.68
N LEU A 625 15.25 -8.34 -4.27
CA LEU A 625 14.57 -7.25 -3.56
C LEU A 625 13.23 -7.70 -2.97
N VAL A 626 12.38 -8.37 -3.76
CA VAL A 626 11.08 -8.83 -3.24
C VAL A 626 11.26 -9.88 -2.14
N GLU A 627 12.24 -10.78 -2.28
CA GLU A 627 12.58 -11.75 -1.24
C GLU A 627 13.03 -11.08 0.07
N ALA A 628 13.92 -10.08 0.00
CA ALA A 628 14.35 -9.30 1.18
C ALA A 628 13.16 -8.56 1.83
N THR A 629 12.33 -7.91 1.01
CA THR A 629 11.15 -7.13 1.46
C THR A 629 10.10 -8.01 2.16
N LEU A 630 9.92 -9.26 1.72
CA LEU A 630 8.91 -10.19 2.26
C LEU A 630 9.41 -11.10 3.39
N LYS A 631 10.73 -11.35 3.48
CA LYS A 631 11.34 -12.23 4.50
C LYS A 631 12.12 -11.48 5.58
N GLY A 632 12.40 -10.19 5.40
CA GLY A 632 13.02 -9.34 6.41
C GLY A 632 12.20 -9.23 7.71
N PRO A 633 12.81 -8.74 8.80
CA PRO A 633 12.12 -8.52 10.07
C PRO A 633 11.12 -7.35 9.99
N ALA A 634 10.37 -7.13 11.07
CA ALA A 634 9.68 -5.85 11.26
C ALA A 634 10.71 -4.72 11.44
N ALA A 635 10.46 -3.56 10.84
CA ALA A 635 11.21 -2.35 11.15
C ALA A 635 10.80 -1.80 12.52
N GLY A 636 11.80 -1.42 13.33
CA GLY A 636 11.59 -0.76 14.62
C GLY A 636 11.47 0.75 14.42
N GLY A 637 10.57 1.40 15.16
CA GLY A 637 10.24 2.82 15.00
C GLY A 637 10.11 3.57 16.33
N GLU A 638 10.90 3.23 17.36
CA GLU A 638 10.76 3.77 18.72
C GLU A 638 10.81 5.31 18.77
N ARG A 639 11.66 5.95 17.97
CA ARG A 639 11.76 7.41 17.84
C ARG A 639 10.56 7.97 17.05
N THR A 640 10.12 7.29 16.00
CA THR A 640 8.90 7.65 15.25
C THR A 640 7.65 7.60 16.15
N ASP A 641 7.48 6.53 16.93
CA ASP A 641 6.36 6.38 17.86
C ASP A 641 6.43 7.40 19.00
N ALA A 642 7.63 7.72 19.51
CA ALA A 642 7.82 8.77 20.49
C ALA A 642 7.45 10.17 19.94
N LEU A 643 7.85 10.49 18.70
CA LEU A 643 7.47 11.74 18.02
C LEU A 643 5.95 11.82 17.79
N VAL A 644 5.36 10.73 17.32
CA VAL A 644 3.91 10.61 17.09
C VAL A 644 3.12 10.80 18.39
N ALA A 645 3.57 10.23 19.50
CA ALA A 645 2.97 10.41 20.81
C ALA A 645 3.16 11.85 21.36
N ALA A 646 4.37 12.41 21.26
CA ALA A 646 4.68 13.75 21.76
C ALA A 646 3.87 14.84 21.05
N LEU A 647 3.72 14.74 19.73
CA LEU A 647 2.96 15.69 18.91
C LEU A 647 1.45 15.40 18.83
N GLY A 648 0.95 14.40 19.58
CA GLY A 648 -0.47 14.05 19.61
C GLY A 648 -1.04 13.63 18.26
N LEU A 649 -0.19 13.06 17.39
CA LEU A 649 -0.58 12.61 16.05
C LEU A 649 -1.38 11.30 16.14
N PRO A 650 -2.14 10.93 15.08
CA PRO A 650 -2.74 9.61 14.99
C PRO A 650 -1.66 8.53 15.08
N SER A 651 -1.73 7.70 16.13
CA SER A 651 -0.84 6.55 16.34
C SER A 651 -0.78 5.65 15.11
N ALA A 652 0.35 4.99 14.89
CA ALA A 652 0.47 3.98 13.85
C ALA A 652 -0.65 2.93 14.00
N ALA A 653 -1.47 2.81 12.96
CA ALA A 653 -2.55 1.81 12.90
C ALA A 653 -2.20 0.78 11.83
N ARG A 654 -2.46 -0.50 12.13
CA ARG A 654 -2.44 -1.58 11.13
C ARG A 654 -3.39 -1.20 9.99
N TYR A 655 -3.00 -1.45 8.75
CA TYR A 655 -3.78 -1.08 7.58
C TYR A 655 -5.02 -1.97 7.45
N ASP A 656 -6.09 -1.60 8.15
CA ASP A 656 -7.21 -2.50 8.43
C ASP A 656 -8.11 -2.81 7.22
N ALA A 657 -9.02 -3.77 7.37
CA ALA A 657 -9.98 -4.16 6.34
C ALA A 657 -10.83 -2.99 5.78
N ARG A 658 -11.01 -1.88 6.50
CA ARG A 658 -11.74 -0.69 6.01
C ARG A 658 -10.85 0.20 5.14
N ALA A 659 -9.59 0.40 5.54
CA ALA A 659 -8.60 1.13 4.76
C ALA A 659 -8.21 0.35 3.50
N GLN A 660 -7.92 -0.95 3.63
CA GLN A 660 -7.73 -1.87 2.50
C GLN A 660 -8.92 -1.83 1.55
N LEU A 661 -10.15 -1.90 2.05
CA LEU A 661 -11.34 -1.87 1.21
C LEU A 661 -11.43 -0.60 0.36
N LYS A 662 -11.04 0.57 0.88
CA LYS A 662 -11.01 1.80 0.08
C LYS A 662 -10.05 1.72 -1.08
N THR A 663 -8.92 1.05 -0.90
CA THR A 663 -7.96 0.79 -1.98
C THR A 663 -8.46 -0.31 -2.93
N PHE A 664 -9.11 -1.37 -2.47
CA PHE A 664 -9.74 -2.35 -3.36
C PHE A 664 -10.91 -1.78 -4.18
N GLU A 665 -11.68 -0.82 -3.63
CA GLU A 665 -12.67 -0.05 -4.41
C GLU A 665 -11.99 0.75 -5.53
N LYS A 666 -10.89 1.47 -5.24
CA LYS A 666 -10.15 2.23 -6.27
C LYS A 666 -9.44 1.31 -7.29
N LEU A 667 -8.84 0.21 -6.85
CA LEU A 667 -8.27 -0.79 -7.75
C LEU A 667 -9.36 -1.40 -8.67
N ALA A 668 -10.61 -1.49 -8.21
CA ALA A 668 -11.73 -1.92 -9.06
C ALA A 668 -12.23 -0.82 -10.00
N ASP A 669 -12.27 0.45 -9.56
CA ASP A 669 -12.47 1.62 -10.45
C ASP A 669 -11.44 1.61 -11.61
N ASP A 670 -10.20 1.18 -11.32
CA ASP A 670 -9.05 1.16 -12.22
C ASP A 670 -8.85 -0.19 -12.97
N GLY A 671 -9.78 -1.15 -12.87
CA GLY A 671 -9.68 -2.47 -13.52
C GLY A 671 -8.66 -3.46 -12.92
N LEU A 672 -7.82 -2.99 -12.00
CA LEU A 672 -6.79 -3.73 -11.26
C LEU A 672 -7.34 -4.76 -10.25
N ALA A 673 -8.61 -4.70 -9.84
CA ALA A 673 -9.22 -5.67 -8.91
C ALA A 673 -10.66 -6.06 -9.28
N ARG A 674 -11.04 -7.30 -8.93
CA ARG A 674 -12.43 -7.81 -9.02
C ARG A 674 -13.04 -7.96 -7.63
N LEU A 675 -13.89 -7.00 -7.26
CA LEU A 675 -14.75 -7.06 -6.07
C LEU A 675 -15.70 -8.27 -6.15
N PRO A 676 -16.19 -8.80 -5.01
CA PRO A 676 -17.13 -9.94 -5.00
C PRO A 676 -18.41 -9.65 -5.80
N GLN A 677 -18.81 -10.57 -6.67
CA GLN A 677 -20.02 -10.48 -7.49
C GLN A 677 -21.08 -11.52 -7.08
N LYS A 678 -22.34 -11.32 -7.50
CA LYS A 678 -23.50 -12.19 -7.20
C LYS A 678 -23.29 -13.65 -7.63
N ASP A 679 -22.52 -13.86 -8.69
CA ASP A 679 -22.23 -15.18 -9.28
C ASP A 679 -20.93 -15.81 -8.71
N ASP A 680 -20.20 -15.12 -7.84
CA ASP A 680 -19.09 -15.72 -7.10
C ASP A 680 -19.63 -16.65 -6.00
N GLN A 681 -18.88 -17.71 -5.67
CA GLN A 681 -19.31 -18.67 -4.66
C GLN A 681 -19.48 -18.00 -3.29
N PRO A 682 -20.63 -18.18 -2.59
CA PRO A 682 -20.90 -17.48 -1.34
C PRO A 682 -19.93 -17.88 -0.22
N TYR A 683 -19.35 -16.87 0.43
CA TYR A 683 -18.58 -17.00 1.66
C TYR A 683 -19.42 -17.61 2.78
N LEU A 684 -20.66 -17.13 2.94
CA LEU A 684 -21.61 -17.56 3.95
C LEU A 684 -23.00 -17.63 3.31
N TRP A 685 -23.74 -18.71 3.59
CA TRP A 685 -25.14 -18.85 3.16
C TRP A 685 -25.96 -19.60 4.21
N PHE A 686 -27.25 -19.29 4.27
CA PHE A 686 -28.21 -19.93 5.16
C PHE A 686 -29.59 -19.97 4.48
N SER A 687 -30.45 -20.88 4.94
CA SER A 687 -31.84 -20.94 4.45
C SER A 687 -32.75 -20.14 5.38
N GLU A 688 -33.76 -19.47 4.84
CA GLU A 688 -34.87 -18.87 5.60
C GLU A 688 -36.18 -19.42 5.03
N THR A 689 -36.94 -20.14 5.85
CA THR A 689 -38.32 -20.53 5.53
C THR A 689 -39.28 -19.47 6.08
N THR A 690 -40.23 -19.00 5.27
CA THR A 690 -41.35 -18.17 5.75
C THR A 690 -42.69 -18.70 5.26
N GLU A 691 -43.71 -18.60 6.09
CA GLU A 691 -45.08 -19.08 5.82
C GLU A 691 -46.10 -18.01 6.24
N GLY A 692 -47.22 -17.92 5.51
CA GLY A 692 -48.32 -17.03 5.83
C GLY A 692 -49.41 -17.09 4.78
N THR A 693 -50.12 -15.97 4.59
CA THR A 693 -51.21 -15.88 3.60
C THR A 693 -51.15 -14.58 2.80
N VAL A 694 -51.68 -14.65 1.58
CA VAL A 694 -51.92 -13.52 0.68
C VAL A 694 -53.35 -13.54 0.15
N GLY A 695 -53.80 -12.42 -0.40
CA GLY A 695 -55.06 -12.31 -1.13
C GLY A 695 -55.05 -11.08 -2.04
N PRO A 696 -56.10 -10.87 -2.86
CA PRO A 696 -56.21 -9.70 -3.72
C PRO A 696 -56.04 -8.38 -2.95
N VAL A 697 -55.40 -7.38 -3.56
CA VAL A 697 -55.23 -6.06 -2.93
C VAL A 697 -56.60 -5.47 -2.57
N GLY A 698 -56.82 -5.20 -1.28
CA GLY A 698 -58.08 -4.71 -0.72
C GLY A 698 -59.05 -5.80 -0.22
N ALA A 699 -58.72 -7.08 -0.39
CA ALA A 699 -59.48 -8.23 0.12
C ALA A 699 -58.80 -8.90 1.34
N ALA A 700 -59.42 -9.95 1.87
CA ALA A 700 -58.83 -10.76 2.94
C ALA A 700 -57.70 -11.66 2.40
N ALA A 701 -56.59 -11.75 3.15
CA ALA A 701 -55.45 -12.59 2.83
C ALA A 701 -55.66 -14.01 3.38
N GLU A 702 -56.33 -14.87 2.59
CA GLU A 702 -56.70 -16.24 3.00
C GLU A 702 -55.94 -17.34 2.26
N THR A 703 -55.26 -17.04 1.15
CA THR A 703 -54.57 -18.06 0.36
C THR A 703 -53.17 -18.33 0.91
N PRO A 704 -52.78 -19.59 1.20
CA PRO A 704 -51.45 -19.91 1.70
C PRO A 704 -50.32 -19.47 0.74
N CYS A 705 -49.27 -18.91 1.33
CA CYS A 705 -48.04 -18.53 0.65
C CYS A 705 -46.84 -18.92 1.52
N SER A 706 -45.85 -19.60 0.93
CA SER A 706 -44.59 -19.91 1.57
C SER A 706 -43.40 -19.58 0.68
N MET A 707 -42.27 -19.29 1.31
CA MET A 707 -41.01 -18.95 0.63
C MET A 707 -39.90 -19.80 1.24
N ALA A 708 -39.22 -20.58 0.40
CA ALA A 708 -38.09 -21.42 0.77
C ALA A 708 -36.82 -20.81 0.16
N LEU A 709 -36.21 -19.88 0.89
CA LEU A 709 -35.14 -19.03 0.38
C LEU A 709 -33.77 -19.52 0.84
N THR A 710 -32.76 -19.38 -0.02
CA THR A 710 -31.34 -19.45 0.36
C THR A 710 -30.72 -18.07 0.24
N LEU A 711 -30.40 -17.49 1.39
CA LEU A 711 -29.76 -16.19 1.55
C LEU A 711 -28.25 -16.39 1.47
N SER A 712 -27.62 -15.72 0.51
CA SER A 712 -26.22 -15.90 0.13
C SER A 712 -25.46 -14.59 0.24
N ILE A 713 -24.23 -14.68 0.76
CA ILE A 713 -23.35 -13.55 1.02
C ILE A 713 -22.05 -13.83 0.30
N ALA A 714 -21.83 -13.19 -0.86
CA ALA A 714 -20.61 -13.33 -1.65
C ALA A 714 -19.38 -12.79 -0.89
N GLY A 715 -19.59 -11.78 -0.04
CA GLY A 715 -18.57 -11.25 0.84
C GLY A 715 -19.11 -10.24 1.85
N MET A 716 -18.37 -10.00 2.94
CA MET A 716 -18.72 -8.96 3.91
C MET A 716 -18.80 -7.56 3.28
N TYR A 717 -18.10 -7.31 2.16
CA TYR A 717 -18.27 -6.11 1.33
C TYR A 717 -19.74 -5.82 1.01
N GLN A 718 -20.45 -6.84 0.55
CA GLN A 718 -21.86 -6.78 0.16
C GLN A 718 -22.75 -6.30 1.32
N LEU A 719 -22.48 -6.78 2.54
CA LEU A 719 -23.20 -6.38 3.76
C LEU A 719 -22.83 -4.97 4.22
N VAL A 720 -21.54 -4.63 4.24
CA VAL A 720 -21.03 -3.39 4.85
C VAL A 720 -21.19 -2.18 3.91
N LYS A 721 -21.04 -2.38 2.61
CA LYS A 721 -21.04 -1.31 1.60
C LYS A 721 -22.34 -1.21 0.81
N GLU A 722 -22.87 -2.33 0.29
CA GLU A 722 -24.14 -2.34 -0.44
C GLU A 722 -25.36 -2.50 0.48
N ARG A 723 -25.15 -3.03 1.70
CA ARG A 723 -26.22 -3.49 2.62
C ARG A 723 -27.17 -4.49 1.97
N ARG A 724 -26.61 -5.34 1.11
CA ARG A 724 -27.35 -6.29 0.27
C ARG A 724 -27.03 -7.73 0.65
N VAL A 725 -28.00 -8.62 0.49
CA VAL A 725 -27.85 -10.07 0.56
C VAL A 725 -28.47 -10.66 -0.71
N ASP A 726 -27.79 -11.61 -1.35
CA ASP A 726 -28.33 -12.30 -2.52
C ASP A 726 -29.35 -13.36 -2.09
N VAL A 727 -30.42 -13.51 -2.87
CA VAL A 727 -31.47 -14.49 -2.60
C VAL A 727 -31.71 -15.35 -3.84
N THR A 728 -31.75 -16.66 -3.59
CA THR A 728 -32.19 -17.72 -4.51
C THR A 728 -33.22 -18.60 -3.79
N GLY A 729 -33.85 -19.53 -4.50
CA GLY A 729 -34.85 -20.46 -3.94
C GLY A 729 -36.21 -20.33 -4.62
N GLU A 730 -37.26 -20.68 -3.88
CA GLU A 730 -38.61 -20.85 -4.44
C GLU A 730 -39.69 -20.14 -3.61
N VAL A 731 -40.78 -19.76 -4.27
CA VAL A 731 -41.99 -19.16 -3.67
C VAL A 731 -43.20 -19.97 -4.10
N SER A 732 -43.86 -20.63 -3.15
CA SER A 732 -45.08 -21.41 -3.38
C SER A 732 -46.31 -20.58 -3.00
N CYS A 733 -47.10 -20.19 -3.99
CA CYS A 733 -48.29 -19.35 -3.77
C CYS A 733 -49.40 -19.71 -4.76
N THR A 734 -50.42 -20.44 -4.29
CA THR A 734 -51.51 -20.96 -5.14
C THR A 734 -52.47 -19.89 -5.66
N ALA A 735 -52.37 -18.64 -5.15
CA ALA A 735 -53.04 -17.47 -5.74
C ALA A 735 -52.36 -16.95 -7.03
N ILE A 736 -51.18 -17.49 -7.37
CA ILE A 736 -50.38 -17.12 -8.54
C ILE A 736 -50.27 -18.30 -9.50
N HIS A 737 -49.76 -19.42 -9.01
CA HIS A 737 -49.45 -20.61 -9.80
C HIS A 737 -49.56 -21.87 -8.92
N PRO A 738 -50.02 -23.03 -9.44
CA PRO A 738 -50.13 -24.26 -8.65
C PRO A 738 -48.77 -24.88 -8.29
N GLU A 739 -47.75 -24.70 -9.12
CA GLU A 739 -46.37 -25.14 -8.85
C GLU A 739 -45.50 -23.99 -8.32
N PRO A 740 -44.40 -24.26 -7.57
CA PRO A 740 -43.52 -23.23 -7.03
C PRO A 740 -42.89 -22.34 -8.10
N LEU A 741 -42.79 -21.03 -7.82
CA LEU A 741 -42.07 -20.09 -8.67
C LEU A 741 -40.59 -20.00 -8.27
N THR A 742 -39.69 -20.05 -9.24
CA THR A 742 -38.24 -19.93 -9.02
C THR A 742 -37.80 -18.47 -8.93
N VAL A 743 -36.92 -18.14 -7.98
CA VAL A 743 -36.31 -16.80 -7.87
C VAL A 743 -35.20 -16.62 -8.93
N GLU A 744 -35.50 -15.94 -10.05
CA GLU A 744 -34.49 -15.57 -11.06
C GLU A 744 -33.44 -14.61 -10.51
N ARG A 745 -33.90 -13.59 -9.77
CA ARG A 745 -33.06 -12.53 -9.18
C ARG A 745 -33.68 -12.04 -7.89
N GLY A 746 -33.11 -12.42 -6.75
CA GLY A 746 -33.52 -11.92 -5.45
C GLY A 746 -32.43 -11.11 -4.75
N ASP A 747 -32.82 -9.99 -4.12
CA ASP A 747 -31.96 -9.17 -3.27
C ASP A 747 -32.71 -8.80 -1.97
N ILE A 748 -32.03 -8.78 -0.83
CA ILE A 748 -32.52 -8.16 0.42
C ILE A 748 -31.66 -6.95 0.74
N TRP A 749 -32.29 -5.79 0.88
CA TRP A 749 -31.66 -4.54 1.29
C TRP A 749 -31.89 -4.28 2.78
N ILE A 750 -30.83 -3.90 3.49
CA ILE A 750 -30.78 -3.79 4.95
C ILE A 750 -30.70 -2.30 5.35
N ARG A 751 -31.68 -1.84 6.14
CA ARG A 751 -31.95 -0.42 6.45
C ARG A 751 -31.95 0.50 5.20
N PRO A 752 -32.82 0.25 4.21
CA PRO A 752 -32.81 0.98 2.93
C PRO A 752 -33.17 2.47 3.04
N GLU A 753 -33.79 2.91 4.14
CA GLU A 753 -34.25 4.29 4.39
C GLU A 753 -33.53 4.90 5.60
N GLU A 754 -32.22 4.64 5.75
CA GLU A 754 -31.43 4.91 6.97
C GLU A 754 -31.76 6.24 7.68
N GLY A 755 -32.43 6.12 8.84
CA GLY A 755 -32.74 7.22 9.75
C GLY A 755 -34.06 7.96 9.50
N ILE A 756 -34.75 7.74 8.38
CA ILE A 756 -36.00 8.45 8.04
C ILE A 756 -37.23 7.63 8.49
N PRO A 757 -37.97 8.03 9.55
CA PRO A 757 -39.30 7.47 9.81
C PRO A 757 -40.28 7.87 8.69
N GLN A 758 -40.95 6.90 8.10
CA GLN A 758 -42.10 7.17 7.24
C GLN A 758 -43.21 7.85 8.08
N GLN A 759 -43.52 9.11 7.72
CA GLN A 759 -44.60 9.96 8.25
C GLN A 759 -44.97 9.74 9.73
N HIS A 760 -44.17 10.29 10.65
CA HIS A 760 -44.46 10.33 12.10
C HIS A 760 -44.66 8.95 12.79
N GLY A 761 -44.40 7.84 12.10
CA GLY A 761 -44.69 6.49 12.58
C GLY A 761 -43.68 5.95 13.61
N LEU A 762 -44.18 5.16 14.57
CA LEU A 762 -43.35 4.31 15.45
C LEU A 762 -42.84 3.02 14.75
N ARG A 763 -42.94 2.95 13.42
CA ARG A 763 -42.53 1.84 12.54
C ARG A 763 -41.43 2.33 11.60
N HIS A 764 -40.32 1.61 11.53
CA HIS A 764 -39.19 1.92 10.64
C HIS A 764 -38.83 0.69 9.82
N GLN A 765 -38.49 0.84 8.53
CA GLN A 765 -38.15 -0.31 7.69
C GLN A 765 -36.74 -0.84 8.00
N LEU A 766 -36.65 -2.14 8.31
CA LEU A 766 -35.39 -2.85 8.55
C LEU A 766 -34.91 -3.59 7.30
N LEU A 767 -35.81 -4.28 6.59
CA LEU A 767 -35.48 -5.07 5.40
C LEU A 767 -36.42 -4.74 4.24
N ARG A 768 -35.88 -4.77 3.01
CA ARG A 768 -36.63 -4.77 1.75
C ARG A 768 -36.17 -5.94 0.88
N TYR A 769 -36.98 -6.99 0.80
CA TYR A 769 -36.80 -8.11 -0.12
C TYR A 769 -37.34 -7.65 -1.47
N ARG A 770 -36.59 -7.82 -2.56
CA ARG A 770 -37.08 -7.62 -3.93
C ARG A 770 -36.67 -8.82 -4.77
N LEU A 771 -37.66 -9.59 -5.22
CA LEU A 771 -37.48 -10.81 -6.01
C LEU A 771 -38.12 -10.63 -7.38
N ARG A 772 -37.44 -11.04 -8.45
CA ARG A 772 -38.05 -11.42 -9.73
C ARG A 772 -38.21 -12.94 -9.74
N LEU A 773 -39.41 -13.40 -10.06
CA LEU A 773 -39.83 -14.80 -10.03
C LEU A 773 -40.25 -15.25 -11.43
N ALA A 774 -40.00 -16.51 -11.76
CA ALA A 774 -40.55 -17.18 -12.94
C ALA A 774 -41.45 -18.35 -12.52
N ASP A 775 -42.58 -18.53 -13.19
CA ASP A 775 -43.40 -19.75 -13.11
C ASP A 775 -43.02 -20.77 -14.19
N ALA A 776 -43.57 -21.98 -14.10
CA ALA A 776 -43.23 -23.10 -15.00
C ALA A 776 -43.71 -22.88 -16.45
N ASP A 777 -44.75 -22.06 -16.65
CA ASP A 777 -45.27 -21.68 -17.97
C ASP A 777 -44.46 -20.52 -18.61
N GLY A 778 -43.43 -20.01 -17.91
CA GLY A 778 -42.56 -18.93 -18.38
C GLY A 778 -43.10 -17.52 -18.13
N GLY A 779 -44.17 -17.38 -17.34
CA GLY A 779 -44.65 -16.11 -16.81
C GLY A 779 -43.67 -15.53 -15.79
N ARG A 780 -43.53 -14.18 -15.78
CA ARG A 780 -42.66 -13.46 -14.85
C ARG A 780 -43.44 -12.57 -13.91
N TRP A 781 -43.01 -12.58 -12.66
CA TRP A 781 -43.63 -11.89 -11.53
C TRP A 781 -42.57 -11.16 -10.71
N TRP A 782 -43.01 -10.19 -9.91
CA TRP A 782 -42.19 -9.54 -8.91
C TRP A 782 -42.84 -9.68 -7.54
N LEU A 783 -42.00 -9.83 -6.52
CA LEU A 783 -42.40 -9.84 -5.11
C LEU A 783 -41.56 -8.80 -4.36
N GLU A 784 -42.22 -7.92 -3.62
CA GLU A 784 -41.56 -7.01 -2.68
C GLU A 784 -42.01 -7.28 -1.24
N GLY A 785 -41.05 -7.59 -0.37
CA GLY A 785 -41.28 -7.88 1.05
C GLY A 785 -40.69 -6.80 1.96
N ARG A 786 -41.43 -6.32 2.95
CA ARG A 786 -40.99 -5.25 3.87
C ARG A 786 -41.10 -5.70 5.34
N LYS A 787 -39.98 -5.66 6.07
CA LYS A 787 -39.87 -6.07 7.49
C LYS A 787 -39.56 -4.84 8.33
N TYR A 788 -40.25 -4.66 9.46
CA TYR A 788 -40.22 -3.40 10.22
C TYR A 788 -39.69 -3.57 11.65
N ALA A 789 -39.05 -2.53 12.19
CA ALA A 789 -38.87 -2.35 13.62
C ALA A 789 -40.06 -1.58 14.21
N ARG A 790 -40.31 -1.76 15.52
CA ARG A 790 -41.07 -0.82 16.34
C ARG A 790 -40.22 -0.33 17.51
N ALA A 791 -40.19 0.99 17.73
CA ALA A 791 -39.53 1.59 18.90
C ALA A 791 -40.35 1.34 20.18
N ARG A 792 -39.70 1.01 21.30
CA ARG A 792 -40.39 0.81 22.59
C ARG A 792 -39.53 1.21 23.79
N ARG A 793 -39.72 2.46 24.24
CA ARG A 793 -39.04 3.16 25.35
C ARG A 793 -37.52 3.23 25.18
N ASP A 794 -36.80 2.13 25.34
CA ASP A 794 -35.33 2.08 25.33
C ASP A 794 -34.75 1.13 24.26
N LEU A 795 -35.61 0.36 23.59
CA LEU A 795 -35.21 -0.72 22.68
C LEU A 795 -36.06 -0.77 21.41
N TRP A 796 -35.43 -1.21 20.31
CA TRP A 796 -36.08 -1.57 19.05
C TRP A 796 -36.50 -3.03 19.09
N ARG A 797 -37.76 -3.33 18.72
CA ARG A 797 -38.24 -4.71 18.56
C ARG A 797 -38.72 -4.94 17.12
N GLN A 798 -38.07 -5.88 16.44
CA GLN A 798 -38.43 -6.37 15.11
C GLN A 798 -39.85 -6.97 15.09
N THR A 799 -40.63 -6.72 14.02
CA THR A 799 -41.86 -7.47 13.74
C THR A 799 -41.49 -8.85 13.18
N ARG A 800 -42.16 -9.92 13.67
CA ARG A 800 -41.93 -11.27 13.13
C ARG A 800 -42.43 -11.41 11.69
N ALA A 801 -43.52 -10.73 11.36
CA ALA A 801 -44.08 -10.67 10.03
C ALA A 801 -43.25 -9.80 9.06
N LEU A 802 -43.22 -10.25 7.81
CA LEU A 802 -42.77 -9.61 6.59
C LEU A 802 -44.05 -9.33 5.76
N THR A 803 -44.39 -8.07 5.54
CA THR A 803 -45.50 -7.71 4.64
C THR A 803 -45.05 -7.93 3.20
N VAL A 804 -45.82 -8.63 2.37
CA VAL A 804 -45.47 -8.98 0.99
C VAL A 804 -46.49 -8.47 -0.01
N GLU A 805 -46.00 -7.81 -1.06
CA GLU A 805 -46.75 -7.39 -2.25
C GLU A 805 -46.26 -8.21 -3.45
N ILE A 806 -47.18 -8.66 -4.30
CA ILE A 806 -46.85 -9.48 -5.47
C ILE A 806 -47.63 -8.99 -6.69
N GLY A 807 -46.96 -8.87 -7.83
CA GLY A 807 -47.53 -8.43 -9.10
C GLY A 807 -46.85 -9.08 -10.29
N ARG A 808 -47.45 -8.97 -11.48
CA ARG A 808 -46.85 -9.46 -12.72
C ARG A 808 -45.75 -8.49 -13.20
N GLU A 809 -44.76 -8.97 -13.95
CA GLU A 809 -43.71 -8.10 -14.49
C GLU A 809 -44.32 -6.99 -15.39
N GLY A 810 -44.12 -5.73 -14.99
CA GLY A 810 -44.70 -4.54 -15.66
C GLY A 810 -46.05 -4.07 -15.09
N GLU A 811 -46.69 -4.85 -14.22
CA GLU A 811 -48.00 -4.55 -13.60
C GLU A 811 -47.85 -4.13 -12.13
N ALA A 812 -48.89 -3.50 -11.57
CA ALA A 812 -48.99 -3.18 -10.15
C ALA A 812 -49.18 -4.44 -9.28
N ALA A 813 -49.12 -4.29 -7.95
CA ALA A 813 -49.41 -5.38 -7.03
C ALA A 813 -50.86 -5.84 -7.22
N SER A 814 -51.05 -7.14 -7.49
CA SER A 814 -52.36 -7.79 -7.54
C SER A 814 -52.68 -8.51 -6.22
N LEU A 815 -51.64 -8.95 -5.49
CA LEU A 815 -51.74 -9.63 -4.20
C LEU A 815 -50.99 -8.88 -3.09
N LEU A 816 -51.53 -8.96 -1.88
CA LEU A 816 -50.97 -8.44 -0.63
C LEU A 816 -51.12 -9.47 0.49
N GLY A 817 -50.18 -9.53 1.43
CA GLY A 817 -50.27 -10.38 2.61
C GLY A 817 -49.17 -10.17 3.65
N GLU A 818 -49.10 -11.06 4.64
CA GLU A 818 -47.98 -11.15 5.59
C GLU A 818 -47.49 -12.61 5.68
N VAL A 819 -46.17 -12.81 5.60
CA VAL A 819 -45.49 -14.08 5.87
C VAL A 819 -44.58 -13.95 7.09
N VAL A 820 -44.31 -15.07 7.78
CA VAL A 820 -43.65 -15.10 9.08
C VAL A 820 -42.60 -16.21 9.09
N VAL A 821 -41.44 -16.00 9.72
CA VAL A 821 -40.50 -17.11 9.99
C VAL A 821 -41.08 -17.96 11.13
N PRO A 822 -41.30 -19.28 10.95
CA PRO A 822 -41.79 -20.15 12.02
C PRO A 822 -40.89 -20.12 13.26
N ALA A 823 -41.50 -20.05 14.44
CA ALA A 823 -40.77 -19.72 15.68
C ALA A 823 -39.82 -20.83 16.18
N ASP A 824 -40.05 -22.06 15.72
CA ASP A 824 -39.25 -23.27 15.88
C ASP A 824 -38.12 -23.35 14.82
N SER A 825 -38.42 -23.02 13.55
CA SER A 825 -37.42 -22.95 12.49
C SER A 825 -36.35 -21.89 12.76
N TYR A 826 -36.70 -20.73 13.33
CA TYR A 826 -35.84 -19.54 13.43
C TYR A 826 -34.41 -19.81 13.93
N VAL A 827 -34.25 -20.66 14.95
CA VAL A 827 -32.94 -21.02 15.52
C VAL A 827 -32.18 -21.99 14.62
N ARG A 828 -32.88 -22.97 14.05
CA ARG A 828 -32.34 -23.95 13.11
C ARG A 828 -31.86 -23.27 11.82
N ASP A 829 -32.64 -22.33 11.30
CA ASP A 829 -32.45 -21.72 10.00
C ASP A 829 -31.41 -20.57 10.06
N GLN A 830 -31.57 -19.63 11.00
CA GLN A 830 -30.78 -18.38 11.04
C GLN A 830 -29.56 -18.42 11.99
N ILE A 831 -29.34 -19.53 12.71
CA ILE A 831 -28.20 -19.68 13.63
C ILE A 831 -27.47 -20.99 13.37
N ASP A 832 -28.15 -22.13 13.47
CA ASP A 832 -27.48 -23.43 13.39
C ASP A 832 -27.19 -23.84 11.92
N GLY A 833 -28.09 -23.51 10.99
CA GLY A 833 -28.01 -23.76 9.55
C GLY A 833 -27.11 -22.82 8.73
N ILE A 834 -26.41 -21.89 9.39
CA ILE A 834 -25.38 -21.06 8.76
C ILE A 834 -24.24 -21.95 8.25
N LYS A 835 -24.09 -22.00 6.93
CA LYS A 835 -22.98 -22.61 6.20
C LYS A 835 -21.98 -21.54 5.80
N VAL A 836 -20.70 -21.92 5.73
CA VAL A 836 -19.56 -21.06 5.39
C VAL A 836 -18.65 -21.85 4.45
N ASP A 837 -17.89 -21.21 3.55
CA ASP A 837 -17.08 -21.90 2.53
C ASP A 837 -16.29 -23.09 3.12
N PRO A 838 -16.50 -24.33 2.63
CA PRO A 838 -15.86 -25.52 3.14
C PRO A 838 -14.32 -25.48 3.08
N ARG A 839 -13.72 -24.62 2.25
CA ARG A 839 -12.26 -24.47 2.11
C ARG A 839 -11.58 -23.78 3.30
N LEU A 840 -12.33 -22.99 4.09
CA LEU A 840 -11.79 -22.23 5.22
C LEU A 840 -11.38 -23.14 6.39
N THR A 841 -10.43 -22.70 7.22
CA THR A 841 -10.06 -23.41 8.45
C THR A 841 -11.21 -23.42 9.46
N GLY A 842 -11.13 -24.31 10.46
CA GLY A 842 -12.11 -24.36 11.56
C GLY A 842 -12.16 -23.08 12.41
N GLN A 843 -11.07 -22.31 12.44
CA GLN A 843 -11.01 -21.03 13.16
C GLN A 843 -11.69 -19.91 12.35
N GLU A 844 -11.39 -19.79 11.06
CA GLU A 844 -12.04 -18.82 10.17
C GLU A 844 -13.54 -19.05 10.07
N LYS A 845 -14.01 -20.30 9.97
CA LYS A 845 -15.44 -20.63 9.96
C LYS A 845 -16.17 -20.14 11.22
N ARG A 846 -15.52 -20.22 12.40
CA ARG A 846 -16.07 -19.67 13.65
C ARG A 846 -16.04 -18.14 13.67
N ALA A 847 -14.95 -17.52 13.20
CA ALA A 847 -14.83 -16.06 13.10
C ALA A 847 -15.86 -15.47 12.12
N ALA A 848 -16.04 -16.07 10.95
CA ALA A 848 -17.07 -15.71 9.97
C ALA A 848 -18.47 -15.71 10.58
N LYS A 849 -18.84 -16.82 11.23
CA LYS A 849 -20.15 -17.00 11.88
C LYS A 849 -20.37 -16.01 13.03
N LEU A 850 -19.34 -15.72 13.84
CA LEU A 850 -19.43 -14.69 14.89
C LEU A 850 -19.59 -13.28 14.30
N THR A 851 -18.77 -12.90 13.32
CA THR A 851 -18.82 -11.59 12.66
C THR A 851 -20.20 -11.34 12.04
N TRP A 852 -20.75 -12.34 11.34
CA TRP A 852 -22.13 -12.27 10.83
C TRP A 852 -23.15 -12.07 11.95
N LEU A 853 -23.15 -12.89 13.00
CA LEU A 853 -24.14 -12.81 14.08
C LEU A 853 -24.02 -11.49 14.89
N ALA A 854 -22.81 -10.97 15.06
CA ALA A 854 -22.56 -9.67 15.67
C ALA A 854 -23.07 -8.52 14.80
N TRP A 855 -22.75 -8.53 13.51
CA TRP A 855 -23.18 -7.52 12.53
C TRP A 855 -24.71 -7.51 12.38
N PHE A 856 -25.33 -8.68 12.18
CA PHE A 856 -26.77 -8.84 12.09
C PHE A 856 -27.48 -8.39 13.38
N GLY A 857 -26.91 -8.68 14.56
CA GLY A 857 -27.42 -8.20 15.84
C GLY A 857 -27.35 -6.67 16.03
N LEU A 858 -26.37 -6.01 15.42
CA LEU A 858 -26.24 -4.55 15.42
C LEU A 858 -27.22 -3.89 14.43
N GLU A 859 -27.33 -4.44 13.22
CA GLU A 859 -28.20 -3.89 12.17
C GLU A 859 -29.69 -4.14 12.41
N MET A 860 -30.06 -5.26 13.06
CA MET A 860 -31.46 -5.57 13.38
C MET A 860 -31.92 -5.06 14.76
N GLY A 861 -31.01 -4.48 15.54
CA GLY A 861 -31.28 -3.85 16.84
C GLY A 861 -31.19 -4.79 18.05
N ARG A 862 -31.06 -4.20 19.24
CA ARG A 862 -30.68 -4.82 20.54
C ARG A 862 -31.69 -5.84 21.15
N GLY A 863 -32.37 -6.64 20.33
CA GLY A 863 -33.21 -7.77 20.77
C GLY A 863 -32.49 -9.14 20.79
N LEU A 864 -31.30 -9.25 20.18
CA LEU A 864 -30.67 -10.53 19.81
C LEU A 864 -29.43 -10.88 20.67
N VAL A 865 -29.56 -10.86 22.00
CA VAL A 865 -28.46 -11.23 22.92
C VAL A 865 -28.19 -12.74 22.92
N ALA A 866 -29.22 -13.59 22.83
CA ALA A 866 -29.07 -15.05 22.92
C ALA A 866 -28.28 -15.69 21.76
N PRO A 867 -28.45 -15.32 20.48
CA PRO A 867 -27.61 -15.84 19.39
C PRO A 867 -26.12 -15.50 19.56
N PHE A 868 -25.80 -14.27 19.95
CA PHE A 868 -24.43 -13.83 20.23
C PHE A 868 -23.83 -14.59 21.40
N ALA A 869 -24.57 -14.75 22.51
CA ALA A 869 -24.14 -15.52 23.67
C ALA A 869 -23.93 -17.01 23.35
N ARG A 870 -24.73 -17.59 22.45
CA ARG A 870 -24.57 -18.98 21.98
C ARG A 870 -23.31 -19.13 21.12
N ALA A 871 -23.14 -18.30 20.10
CA ALA A 871 -21.94 -18.32 19.25
C ALA A 871 -20.65 -18.06 20.05
N ALA A 872 -20.69 -17.20 21.07
CA ALA A 872 -19.58 -17.01 22.00
C ALA A 872 -19.31 -18.24 22.88
N ALA A 873 -20.35 -18.94 23.35
CA ALA A 873 -20.20 -20.19 24.11
C ALA A 873 -19.68 -21.36 23.25
N ASP A 874 -20.06 -21.41 21.97
CA ASP A 874 -19.56 -22.39 21.00
C ASP A 874 -18.09 -22.09 20.60
N LEU A 875 -17.67 -20.82 20.61
CA LEU A 875 -16.27 -20.39 20.41
C LEU A 875 -15.37 -20.64 21.63
N LEU A 876 -15.94 -20.62 22.83
CA LEU A 876 -15.24 -20.89 24.10
C LEU A 876 -15.30 -22.38 24.51
N ASP A 877 -15.81 -23.25 23.63
CA ASP A 877 -16.12 -24.68 23.81
C ASP A 877 -16.14 -25.20 25.26
N LEU A 878 -17.23 -24.86 25.96
CA LEU A 878 -17.64 -25.57 27.16
C LEU A 878 -18.63 -26.72 26.85
N ARG A 879 -18.84 -27.08 25.56
CA ARG A 879 -19.93 -27.96 25.10
C ARG A 879 -19.62 -28.78 23.84
N ARG A 880 -18.70 -29.75 24.04
CA ARG A 880 -18.52 -31.02 23.31
C ARG A 880 -17.57 -31.00 22.10
N THR A 881 -16.39 -31.58 22.33
CA THR A 881 -15.82 -32.56 21.40
C THR A 881 -16.86 -33.67 21.12
N PRO A 882 -17.20 -33.99 19.86
CA PRO A 882 -17.97 -35.20 19.54
C PRO A 882 -17.16 -36.44 19.87
N THR A 883 -17.80 -37.48 20.43
CA THR A 883 -17.12 -38.77 20.64
C THR A 883 -17.05 -39.56 19.34
N LEU A 884 -16.04 -40.42 19.16
CA LEU A 884 -15.94 -41.32 17.98
C LEU A 884 -17.21 -42.18 17.80
N SER A 885 -17.89 -42.52 18.89
CA SER A 885 -19.19 -43.19 18.94
C SER A 885 -20.36 -42.42 18.33
N GLU A 886 -20.27 -41.09 18.20
CA GLU A 886 -21.24 -40.22 17.53
C GLU A 886 -20.91 -40.00 16.04
N HIS A 887 -19.81 -40.56 15.53
CA HIS A 887 -19.41 -40.50 14.10
C HIS A 887 -19.75 -41.77 13.29
N HIS A 888 -20.28 -42.80 13.96
CA HIS A 888 -20.66 -44.10 13.40
C HIS A 888 -22.15 -44.44 13.59
N ARG A 889 -23.00 -43.41 13.70
CA ARG A 889 -24.47 -43.50 13.73
C ARG A 889 -25.07 -42.42 12.82
#